data_AF-A0A136KRI3-F1
#
_entry.id   AF-A0A136KRI3-F1
#
_cell.length_a   1.000
_cell.length_b   1.000
_cell.length_c   1.000
_cell.angle_alpha   90.00
_cell.angle_beta   90.00
_cell.angle_gamma   90.00
#
_symmetry.space_group_name_H-M   'P 1'
#
loop_
_entity.id
_entity.type
_entity.pdbx_description
1 polymer ?
#
loop_
_entity_poly.entity_id
_entity_poly.type
_entity_poly.pdbx_seq_one_letter_code
_entity_poly.pdbx_strand_id
1 'polypeptide(L)'
;MTARKLGYEFISPEHILLALYEEGEGVGARTLAKLGLKQEDLNKQVTGKKEGLEGKEGPAGKDSSRSMLEQFTNDLTLKAEQGQLDPVVERSEVIERVIHIISRRTKNNPALVGEAGVGKTAIVEGLAQKIVKKEVPESLVGKRILQLDLMSIIAGASHRGEFEERMKKIIEEITNSQGQVILFIDEIHNLVGAGAGGEGALDASNFLKPALARGELQLIGATTLTEYRKYVEKDPALERRFQPVIVPEPTEEQAIKMMKALKDKYEAFHRVKIPDASIEAAVKLSKRYVGDRFLPDKAIDLIDEAGAAVRLPLISLPEEIRSIEERQKQLQQELEEVEKRGDRVKASILKPKLDDLSADLKIKQDDYGQRKGQTTTSVSEQAIKDIIARWTGIPVSRISESEVEKLTKLEDIIHERLINQENAVGPVAQAVRRGRAGLKSNNRPIGSFVFLGPTGVGKTELSKTLAEVLFGQEEAMIRFDMTEYMEKHEVAKLLGAPPGYVGYEEGGKLTEAVRRKPYSVVLFDEVEKAHPDIFNILLQILDDGRLTDNKGHVISFKNTVVICTSNIGTKLIQDDILAGGPVDIEEPTLLSTYTFSPRGRQIMTIMGKVFERESSQEPWKPSMIIDYFAGQKVEGEIAPDGKPLGEVPDFPGKEFDTHAMSPKGAELITSNGQMFQRTATTAKVWKAISLIDYFKDGVVINALPDAPEQQLPTAKLKTQAFSAQEMEVVTFRDRFWRRKDGETNWETGTLKDYFEGQTLEGAAATNDNAATPTPAPDPTAALPTNYWDIHAFNPDGTELIIVGEKIWTKQVNGTTWKMQTLAEFFGKDFPLDKEIEEKRKN
;
A
#
# COMPACT_ATOMS: atom_id res chain seq x y z
N MET A 1 45.79 20.87 -19.19
CA MET A 1 45.92 20.67 -17.73
C MET A 1 46.16 21.98 -16.98
N THR A 2 46.92 22.92 -17.55
CA THR A 2 47.30 24.20 -16.92
C THR A 2 46.10 25.06 -16.48
N ALA A 3 45.05 25.22 -17.30
CA ALA A 3 43.83 25.95 -16.92
C ALA A 3 43.13 25.37 -15.67
N ARG A 4 43.01 24.04 -15.59
CA ARG A 4 42.44 23.34 -14.42
C ARG A 4 43.30 23.47 -13.16
N LYS A 5 44.64 23.41 -13.31
CA LYS A 5 45.57 23.60 -12.20
C LYS A 5 45.46 25.00 -11.59
N LEU A 6 45.03 25.97 -12.39
CA LEU A 6 44.78 27.35 -12.00
C LEU A 6 43.31 27.64 -11.63
N GLY A 7 42.43 26.63 -11.58
CA GLY A 7 41.03 26.77 -11.17
C GLY A 7 40.08 27.35 -12.22
N TYR A 8 40.50 27.50 -13.48
CA TYR A 8 39.65 28.01 -14.55
C TYR A 8 38.81 26.90 -15.21
N GLU A 9 37.51 27.17 -15.39
CA GLU A 9 36.59 26.26 -16.10
C GLU A 9 36.74 26.29 -17.62
N PHE A 10 37.29 27.38 -18.18
CA PHE A 10 37.51 27.57 -19.62
C PHE A 10 38.99 27.77 -19.97
N ILE A 11 39.37 27.38 -21.19
CA ILE A 11 40.73 27.53 -21.71
C ILE A 11 40.82 28.87 -22.44
N SER A 12 41.69 29.76 -21.96
CA SER A 12 42.00 31.03 -22.62
C SER A 12 43.33 30.93 -23.39
N PRO A 13 43.60 31.85 -24.33
CA PRO A 13 44.87 31.88 -25.07
C PRO A 13 46.10 31.92 -24.17
N GLU A 14 46.00 32.57 -23.00
CA GLU A 14 47.05 32.63 -21.98
C GLU A 14 47.39 31.25 -21.39
N HIS A 15 46.37 30.41 -21.17
CA HIS A 15 46.55 29.04 -20.69
C HIS A 15 47.24 28.15 -21.74
N ILE A 16 46.98 28.41 -23.03
CA ILE A 16 47.63 27.72 -24.13
C ILE A 16 49.11 28.14 -24.22
N LEU A 17 49.40 29.43 -24.05
CA LEU A 17 50.75 29.96 -24.08
C LEU A 17 51.62 29.43 -22.91
N LEU A 18 51.04 29.33 -21.71
CA LEU A 18 51.70 28.70 -20.56
C LEU A 18 51.96 27.21 -20.78
N ALA A 19 50.98 26.48 -21.32
CA ALA A 19 51.15 25.06 -21.62
C ALA A 19 52.24 24.82 -22.68
N LEU A 20 52.30 25.66 -23.72
CA LEU A 20 53.36 25.64 -24.75
C LEU A 20 54.75 25.92 -24.18
N TYR A 21 54.84 26.75 -23.12
CA TYR A 21 56.09 27.02 -22.43
C TYR A 21 56.48 25.86 -21.49
N GLU A 22 55.52 25.31 -20.72
CA GLU A 22 55.72 24.17 -19.81
C GLU A 22 56.12 22.89 -20.54
N GLU A 23 55.69 22.71 -21.80
CA GLU A 23 56.07 21.57 -22.64
C GLU A 23 57.60 21.48 -22.86
N GLY A 24 58.32 22.61 -22.82
CA GLY A 24 59.79 22.70 -22.71
C GLY A 24 60.61 22.26 -23.93
N GLU A 25 60.14 21.28 -24.70
CA GLU A 25 60.95 20.62 -25.74
C GLU A 25 60.59 21.05 -27.17
N GLY A 26 59.38 21.57 -27.38
CA GLY A 26 58.85 21.97 -28.68
C GLY A 26 59.43 23.27 -29.26
N VAL A 27 59.23 23.48 -30.58
CA VAL A 27 59.66 24.70 -31.29
C VAL A 27 59.02 25.95 -30.68
N GLY A 28 57.80 25.85 -30.17
CA GLY A 28 57.11 26.93 -29.44
C GLY A 28 57.87 27.34 -28.18
N ALA A 29 58.16 26.39 -27.28
CA ALA A 29 58.91 26.63 -26.05
C ALA A 29 60.29 27.26 -26.30
N ARG A 30 61.04 26.73 -27.29
CA ARG A 30 62.38 27.25 -27.64
C ARG A 30 62.35 28.65 -28.22
N THR A 31 61.33 28.97 -29.03
CA THR A 31 61.14 30.31 -29.59
C THR A 31 60.81 31.32 -28.48
N LEU A 32 59.91 30.95 -27.56
CA LEU A 32 59.53 31.79 -26.42
C LEU A 32 60.72 32.05 -25.47
N ALA A 33 61.52 31.04 -25.18
CA ALA A 33 62.74 31.18 -24.37
C ALA A 33 63.80 32.07 -25.07
N LYS A 34 63.98 31.94 -26.40
CA LYS A 34 64.89 32.81 -27.17
C LYS A 34 64.47 34.28 -27.20
N LEU A 35 63.17 34.55 -27.11
CA LEU A 35 62.62 35.91 -27.05
C LEU A 35 62.71 36.52 -25.63
N GLY A 36 63.32 35.82 -24.67
CA GLY A 36 63.59 36.33 -23.33
C GLY A 36 62.42 36.25 -22.36
N LEU A 37 61.33 35.56 -22.72
CA LEU A 37 60.21 35.31 -21.83
C LEU A 37 60.61 34.26 -20.79
N LYS A 38 60.62 34.63 -19.51
CA LYS A 38 60.83 33.68 -18.41
C LYS A 38 59.49 33.14 -17.90
N GLN A 39 59.50 31.93 -17.37
CA GLN A 39 58.31 31.28 -16.81
C GLN A 39 57.63 32.12 -15.71
N GLU A 40 58.43 32.84 -14.92
CA GLU A 40 57.95 33.73 -13.86
C GLU A 40 57.19 34.95 -14.42
N ASP A 41 57.60 35.47 -15.58
CA ASP A 41 56.94 36.61 -16.22
C ASP A 41 55.58 36.22 -16.81
N LEU A 42 55.49 35.01 -17.40
CA LEU A 42 54.24 34.41 -17.87
C LEU A 42 53.30 34.10 -16.72
N ASN A 43 53.78 33.46 -15.66
CA ASN A 43 52.96 33.17 -14.48
C ASN A 43 52.41 34.45 -13.84
N LYS A 44 53.21 35.53 -13.75
CA LYS A 44 52.76 36.83 -13.23
C LYS A 44 51.69 37.49 -14.10
N GLN A 45 51.78 37.45 -15.43
CA GLN A 45 50.77 38.07 -16.28
C GLN A 45 49.46 37.29 -16.36
N VAL A 46 49.53 35.95 -16.31
CA VAL A 46 48.32 35.11 -16.36
C VAL A 46 47.59 35.07 -15.03
N THR A 47 48.31 35.09 -13.90
CA THR A 47 47.69 35.28 -12.57
C THR A 47 47.28 36.74 -12.32
N GLY A 48 48.01 37.70 -12.90
CA GLY A 48 47.76 39.13 -12.72
C GLY A 48 46.57 39.71 -13.50
N LYS A 49 46.01 38.97 -14.47
CA LYS A 49 44.78 39.36 -15.19
C LYS A 49 43.48 38.87 -14.55
N LYS A 50 43.52 38.56 -13.25
CA LYS A 50 42.31 38.32 -12.44
C LYS A 50 41.60 39.61 -11.98
N GLU A 51 41.99 40.79 -12.49
CA GLU A 51 41.36 42.08 -12.10
C GLU A 51 40.10 42.45 -12.91
N GLY A 52 39.61 41.58 -13.79
CA GLY A 52 38.40 41.86 -14.59
C GLY A 52 37.09 41.30 -14.04
N LEU A 53 37.12 40.29 -13.15
CA LEU A 53 35.93 39.51 -12.77
C LEU A 53 35.92 39.01 -11.32
N GLU A 54 36.85 39.45 -10.45
CA GLU A 54 36.76 39.20 -9.01
C GLU A 54 36.68 40.50 -8.24
N GLY A 55 35.70 40.56 -7.34
CA GLY A 55 35.47 41.69 -6.45
C GLY A 55 36.69 41.96 -5.58
N LYS A 56 37.06 43.25 -5.53
CA LYS A 56 37.90 43.92 -4.53
C LYS A 56 38.49 43.01 -3.43
N GLU A 57 39.72 42.54 -3.63
CA GLU A 57 40.65 42.32 -2.52
C GLU A 57 41.72 43.41 -2.57
N GLY A 58 41.63 44.33 -1.60
CA GLY A 58 42.71 45.28 -1.28
C GLY A 58 43.83 44.58 -0.50
N PRO A 59 45.01 45.22 -0.37
CA PRO A 59 46.21 44.60 0.17
C PRO A 59 46.02 44.19 1.63
N ALA A 60 46.56 43.01 1.96
CA ALA A 60 46.66 42.42 3.29
C ALA A 60 47.16 43.44 4.32
N GLY A 61 46.23 43.95 5.13
CA GLY A 61 46.50 44.99 6.12
C GLY A 61 45.24 45.57 6.76
N LYS A 62 44.34 44.71 7.29
CA LYS A 62 43.38 45.00 8.38
C LYS A 62 42.48 43.79 8.64
N ASP A 63 43.01 42.77 9.31
CA ASP A 63 42.22 41.66 9.84
C ASP A 63 41.66 42.02 11.24
N SER A 64 40.79 43.02 11.27
CA SER A 64 40.04 43.38 12.47
C SER A 64 38.70 44.02 12.08
N SER A 65 37.67 43.18 11.89
CA SER A 65 36.23 43.46 12.15
C SER A 65 35.27 42.77 11.15
N ARG A 66 35.33 41.45 10.96
CA ARG A 66 34.08 40.77 10.56
C ARG A 66 33.16 40.79 11.77
N SER A 67 31.94 41.27 11.56
CA SER A 67 30.91 41.28 12.59
C SER A 67 30.56 39.82 12.97
N MET A 68 30.19 39.56 14.22
CA MET A 68 29.74 38.22 14.61
C MET A 68 28.44 37.84 13.89
N LEU A 69 27.58 38.81 13.58
CA LEU A 69 26.40 38.58 12.76
C LEU A 69 26.77 38.02 11.39
N GLU A 70 27.79 38.56 10.73
CA GLU A 70 28.26 38.06 9.42
C GLU A 70 28.90 36.67 9.49
N GLN A 71 29.51 36.34 10.63
CA GLN A 71 30.16 35.03 10.83
C GLN A 71 29.14 33.90 11.02
N PHE A 72 28.03 34.17 11.70
CA PHE A 72 27.04 33.15 12.10
C PHE A 72 25.72 33.23 11.32
N THR A 73 25.63 34.10 10.30
CA THR A 73 24.45 34.21 9.45
C THR A 73 24.79 34.15 7.97
N ASN A 74 23.87 33.60 7.19
CA ASN A 74 23.90 33.61 5.74
C ASN A 74 22.95 34.70 5.21
N ASP A 75 23.48 35.65 4.45
CA ASP A 75 22.66 36.71 3.84
C ASP A 75 21.93 36.22 2.59
N LEU A 76 20.63 35.96 2.72
CA LEU A 76 19.78 35.49 1.62
C LEU A 76 19.51 36.61 0.61
N THR A 77 19.44 37.86 1.05
CA THR A 77 19.26 39.02 0.16
C THR A 77 20.47 39.25 -0.73
N LEU A 78 21.67 39.07 -0.20
CA LEU A 78 22.91 39.14 -0.98
C LEU A 78 23.01 37.99 -1.99
N LYS A 79 22.67 36.75 -1.59
CA LYS A 79 22.60 35.60 -2.51
C LYS A 79 21.58 35.82 -3.63
N ALA A 80 20.45 36.46 -3.32
CA ALA A 80 19.45 36.82 -4.32
C ALA A 80 19.98 37.85 -5.32
N GLU A 81 20.68 38.88 -4.84
CA GLU A 81 21.31 39.90 -5.68
C GLU A 81 22.38 39.32 -6.60
N GLN A 82 23.15 38.32 -6.12
CA GLN A 82 24.15 37.59 -6.88
C GLN A 82 23.56 36.52 -7.82
N GLY A 83 22.24 36.32 -7.82
CA GLY A 83 21.58 35.30 -8.64
C GLY A 83 21.88 33.85 -8.23
N GLN A 84 22.35 33.63 -7.01
CA GLN A 84 22.75 32.31 -6.52
C GLN A 84 21.57 31.47 -6.01
N LEU A 85 20.46 32.11 -5.61
CA LEU A 85 19.26 31.42 -5.12
C LEU A 85 18.51 30.69 -6.24
N ASP A 86 17.77 29.64 -5.86
CA ASP A 86 16.90 28.91 -6.78
C ASP A 86 15.63 29.70 -7.12
N PRO A 87 15.12 29.58 -8.36
CA PRO A 87 13.87 30.23 -8.73
C PRO A 87 12.71 29.62 -7.94
N VAL A 88 11.93 30.49 -7.28
CA VAL A 88 10.78 30.06 -6.47
C VAL A 88 9.51 30.22 -7.28
N VAL A 89 8.82 29.11 -7.55
CA VAL A 89 7.61 29.06 -8.40
C VAL A 89 6.46 28.41 -7.61
N GLU A 90 5.21 28.74 -7.94
CA GLU A 90 4.00 28.16 -7.32
C GLU A 90 3.90 28.36 -5.79
N ARG A 91 4.56 29.40 -5.25
CA ARG A 91 4.50 29.80 -3.82
C ARG A 91 4.09 31.26 -3.60
N SER A 92 3.56 31.94 -4.62
CA SER A 92 3.23 33.37 -4.57
C SER A 92 2.28 33.75 -3.43
N GLU A 93 1.19 33.01 -3.24
CA GLU A 93 0.20 33.30 -2.20
C GLU A 93 0.79 33.23 -0.78
N VAL A 94 1.66 32.25 -0.54
CA VAL A 94 2.31 32.08 0.76
C VAL A 94 3.33 33.20 0.99
N ILE A 95 4.10 33.58 -0.03
CA ILE A 95 5.04 34.70 0.05
C ILE A 95 4.29 36.02 0.30
N GLU A 96 3.19 36.26 -0.40
CA GLU A 96 2.33 37.44 -0.17
C GLU A 96 1.78 37.47 1.25
N ARG A 97 1.35 36.32 1.77
CA ARG A 97 0.90 36.21 3.16
C ARG A 97 2.02 36.56 4.15
N VAL A 98 3.24 36.10 3.90
CA VAL A 98 4.43 36.44 4.72
C VAL A 98 4.69 37.95 4.66
N ILE A 99 4.68 38.57 3.47
CA ILE A 99 4.83 40.02 3.29
C ILE A 99 3.78 40.77 4.10
N HIS A 100 2.51 40.39 3.98
CA HIS A 100 1.41 41.01 4.72
C HIS A 100 1.62 40.94 6.23
N ILE A 101 2.14 39.83 6.76
CA ILE A 101 2.40 39.66 8.19
C ILE A 101 3.56 40.55 8.63
N ILE A 102 4.70 40.54 7.93
CA ILE A 102 5.89 41.31 8.32
C ILE A 102 5.60 42.82 8.30
N SER A 103 4.73 43.28 7.39
CA SER A 103 4.30 44.67 7.30
C SER A 103 3.31 45.11 8.39
N ARG A 104 2.84 44.22 9.28
CA ARG A 104 1.96 44.58 10.40
C ARG A 104 2.71 45.34 11.48
N ARG A 105 1.99 46.18 12.24
CA ARG A 105 2.51 46.84 13.45
C ARG A 105 2.67 45.89 14.64
N THR A 106 1.80 44.88 14.76
CA THR A 106 1.80 43.88 15.83
C THR A 106 1.59 42.49 15.24
N LYS A 107 2.09 41.45 15.92
CA LYS A 107 2.11 40.06 15.40
C LYS A 107 2.72 39.98 14.01
N ASN A 108 3.89 40.59 13.86
CA ASN A 108 4.61 40.76 12.60
C ASN A 108 5.73 39.73 12.37
N ASN A 109 5.73 38.64 13.16
CA ASN A 109 6.67 37.53 12.98
C ASN A 109 5.91 36.33 12.37
N PRO A 110 6.09 36.03 11.09
CA PRO A 110 5.47 34.85 10.49
C PRO A 110 6.18 33.57 10.96
N ALA A 111 5.39 32.57 11.32
CA ALA A 111 5.86 31.20 11.52
C ALA A 111 5.38 30.35 10.33
N LEU A 112 6.29 29.90 9.48
CA LEU A 112 6.04 28.94 8.41
C LEU A 112 5.85 27.56 9.04
N VAL A 113 4.61 27.07 8.99
CA VAL A 113 4.21 25.81 9.61
C VAL A 113 3.84 24.81 8.52
N GLY A 114 4.60 23.74 8.41
CA GLY A 114 4.37 22.67 7.43
C GLY A 114 5.35 21.52 7.65
N GLU A 115 5.11 20.39 7.00
CA GLU A 115 5.98 19.22 7.10
C GLU A 115 7.39 19.50 6.55
N ALA A 116 8.36 18.65 6.86
CA ALA A 116 9.69 18.75 6.28
C ALA A 116 9.63 18.48 4.76
N GLY A 117 10.48 19.18 3.99
CA GLY A 117 10.55 19.00 2.53
C GLY A 117 9.50 19.74 1.70
N VAL A 118 8.53 20.44 2.30
CA VAL A 118 7.53 21.23 1.51
C VAL A 118 8.09 22.52 0.92
N GLY A 119 9.33 22.91 1.24
CA GLY A 119 9.96 24.14 0.72
C GLY A 119 9.73 25.39 1.57
N LYS A 120 9.79 25.28 2.90
CA LYS A 120 9.70 26.43 3.83
C LYS A 120 10.83 27.43 3.61
N THR A 121 12.06 26.96 3.45
CA THR A 121 13.24 27.80 3.16
C THR A 121 13.12 28.50 1.81
N ALA A 122 12.63 27.80 0.79
CA ALA A 122 12.38 28.36 -0.54
C ALA A 122 11.39 29.55 -0.50
N ILE A 123 10.39 29.56 0.40
CA ILE A 123 9.49 30.71 0.56
C ILE A 123 10.25 31.95 1.04
N VAL A 124 11.22 31.78 1.94
CA VAL A 124 12.04 32.88 2.47
C VAL A 124 13.04 33.38 1.42
N GLU A 125 13.62 32.48 0.65
CA GLU A 125 14.45 32.82 -0.52
C GLU A 125 13.66 33.60 -1.57
N GLY A 126 12.41 33.19 -1.83
CA GLY A 126 11.50 33.89 -2.73
C GLY A 126 11.14 35.29 -2.22
N LEU A 127 10.98 35.46 -0.90
CA LEU A 127 10.84 36.78 -0.28
C LEU A 127 12.10 37.64 -0.50
N ALA A 128 13.30 37.07 -0.31
CA ALA A 128 14.55 37.78 -0.55
C ALA A 128 14.67 38.27 -2.01
N GLN A 129 14.30 37.41 -2.98
CA GLN A 129 14.23 37.78 -4.39
C GLN A 129 13.25 38.94 -4.65
N LYS A 130 12.05 38.92 -4.04
CA LYS A 130 11.08 40.02 -4.16
C LYS A 130 11.58 41.33 -3.56
N ILE A 131 12.30 41.28 -2.43
CA ILE A 131 12.90 42.47 -1.81
C ILE A 131 13.94 43.09 -2.75
N VAL A 132 14.85 42.28 -3.31
CA VAL A 132 15.88 42.74 -4.26
C VAL A 132 15.25 43.33 -5.53
N LYS A 133 14.20 42.70 -6.06
CA LYS A 133 13.43 43.19 -7.22
C LYS A 133 12.54 44.40 -6.91
N LYS A 134 12.45 44.82 -5.65
CA LYS A 134 11.56 45.90 -5.16
C LYS A 134 10.06 45.61 -5.41
N GLU A 135 9.67 44.35 -5.42
CA GLU A 135 8.28 43.87 -5.53
C GLU A 135 7.61 43.70 -4.16
N VAL A 136 7.96 44.56 -3.20
CA VAL A 136 7.48 44.53 -1.81
C VAL A 136 7.02 45.93 -1.39
N PRO A 137 6.14 46.05 -0.37
CA PRO A 137 5.76 47.35 0.18
C PRO A 137 6.98 48.16 0.64
N GLU A 138 6.87 49.50 0.65
CA GLU A 138 7.96 50.42 1.03
C GLU A 138 8.59 50.08 2.40
N SER A 139 7.80 49.54 3.32
CA SER A 139 8.27 49.11 4.65
C SER A 139 9.26 47.94 4.64
N LEU A 140 9.38 47.22 3.54
CA LEU A 140 10.29 46.07 3.36
C LEU A 140 11.40 46.35 2.33
N VAL A 141 11.32 47.45 1.59
CA VAL A 141 12.34 47.81 0.59
C VAL A 141 13.67 48.07 1.29
N GLY A 142 14.74 47.44 0.80
CA GLY A 142 16.09 47.59 1.35
C GLY A 142 16.38 46.81 2.62
N LYS A 143 15.41 46.05 3.15
CA LYS A 143 15.67 45.16 4.29
C LYS A 143 16.52 43.96 3.88
N ARG A 144 17.34 43.49 4.81
CA ARG A 144 18.19 42.30 4.64
C ARG A 144 17.54 41.09 5.32
N ILE A 145 17.60 39.93 4.69
CA ILE A 145 17.19 38.66 5.30
C ILE A 145 18.44 37.86 5.64
N LEU A 146 18.65 37.62 6.93
CA LEU A 146 19.78 36.86 7.43
C LEU A 146 19.29 35.53 8.01
N GLN A 147 19.76 34.41 7.45
CA GLN A 147 19.49 33.08 7.96
C GLN A 147 20.50 32.74 9.06
N LEU A 148 20.01 32.36 10.24
CA LEU A 148 20.85 31.93 11.34
C LEU A 148 21.35 30.50 11.14
N ASP A 149 22.66 30.27 11.24
CA ASP A 149 23.23 28.92 11.29
C ASP A 149 23.47 28.50 12.74
N LEU A 150 22.53 27.74 13.28
CA LEU A 150 22.61 27.23 14.65
C LEU A 150 23.80 26.30 14.87
N MET A 151 24.15 25.49 13.87
CA MET A 151 25.23 24.51 13.98
C MET A 151 26.58 25.21 14.09
N SER A 152 26.79 26.28 13.33
CA SER A 152 28.01 27.11 13.44
C SER A 152 28.14 27.84 14.78
N ILE A 153 27.03 28.20 15.42
CA ILE A 153 27.06 28.86 16.74
C ILE A 153 27.43 27.85 17.83
N ILE A 154 26.90 26.63 17.74
CA ILE A 154 27.21 25.51 18.65
C ILE A 154 28.63 25.00 18.40
N ALA A 155 29.07 24.94 17.15
CA ALA A 155 30.41 24.54 16.77
C ALA A 155 31.45 25.48 17.42
N GLY A 156 32.26 24.92 18.31
CA GLY A 156 33.26 25.67 19.07
C GLY A 156 32.72 26.45 20.27
N ALA A 157 31.48 26.22 20.72
CA ALA A 157 31.04 26.59 22.07
C ALA A 157 31.21 25.35 22.97
N SER A 158 32.24 25.34 23.83
CA SER A 158 32.54 24.17 24.67
C SER A 158 31.61 24.10 25.89
N HIS A 159 30.97 25.22 26.21
CA HIS A 159 30.10 25.40 27.35
C HIS A 159 28.82 26.14 26.95
N ARG A 160 27.69 25.78 27.58
CA ARG A 160 26.38 26.43 27.37
C ARG A 160 26.42 27.96 27.50
N GLY A 161 27.24 28.50 28.40
CA GLY A 161 27.39 29.95 28.59
C GLY A 161 27.98 30.68 27.38
N GLU A 162 28.89 30.07 26.63
CA GLU A 162 29.49 30.68 25.44
C GLU A 162 28.47 30.79 24.30
N PHE A 163 27.63 29.77 24.15
CA PHE A 163 26.51 29.79 23.21
C PHE A 163 25.53 30.92 23.53
N GLU A 164 25.15 31.05 24.81
CA GLU A 164 24.23 32.11 25.25
C GLU A 164 24.82 33.51 25.02
N GLU A 165 26.12 33.70 25.27
CA GLU A 165 26.80 34.98 25.01
C GLU A 165 26.84 35.33 23.51
N ARG A 166 27.12 34.35 22.64
CA ARG A 166 27.11 34.54 21.18
C ARG A 166 25.72 34.95 20.69
N MET A 167 24.68 34.23 21.13
CA MET A 167 23.28 34.52 20.77
C MET A 167 22.84 35.90 21.25
N LYS A 168 23.22 36.29 22.47
CA LYS A 168 22.91 37.61 23.00
C LYS A 168 23.53 38.72 22.14
N LYS A 169 24.80 38.59 21.77
CA LYS A 169 25.50 39.57 20.93
C LYS A 169 24.88 39.66 19.52
N ILE A 170 24.48 38.54 18.92
CA ILE A 170 23.77 38.50 17.63
C ILE A 170 22.44 39.29 17.73
N ILE A 171 21.64 39.06 18.78
CA ILE A 171 20.36 39.75 18.98
C ILE A 171 20.58 41.25 19.22
N GLU A 172 21.58 41.63 20.00
CA GLU A 172 21.93 43.04 20.24
C GLU A 172 22.33 43.75 18.93
N GLU A 173 23.12 43.09 18.08
CA GLU A 173 23.53 43.65 16.79
C GLU A 173 22.35 43.82 15.81
N ILE A 174 21.43 42.86 15.78
CA ILE A 174 20.19 42.96 14.98
C ILE A 174 19.30 44.09 15.50
N THR A 175 19.18 44.21 16.82
CA THR A 175 18.38 45.28 17.47
C THR A 175 18.97 46.66 17.15
N ASN A 176 20.30 46.79 17.16
CA ASN A 176 21.01 48.02 16.78
C ASN A 176 20.85 48.37 15.30
N SER A 177 20.47 47.41 14.46
CA SER A 177 20.19 47.63 13.03
C SER A 177 18.84 48.32 12.77
N GLN A 178 18.13 48.78 13.81
CA GLN A 178 16.90 49.59 13.73
C GLN A 178 15.82 49.00 12.80
N GLY A 179 15.66 47.68 12.81
CA GLY A 179 14.64 46.98 12.02
C GLY A 179 14.94 46.84 10.52
N GLN A 180 16.17 47.12 10.08
CA GLN A 180 16.63 46.86 8.70
C GLN A 180 16.90 45.38 8.42
N VAL A 181 17.05 44.57 9.47
CA VAL A 181 17.37 43.14 9.38
C VAL A 181 16.15 42.31 9.79
N ILE A 182 15.83 41.32 8.98
CA ILE A 182 14.87 40.26 9.27
C ILE A 182 15.67 38.98 9.51
N LEU A 183 15.53 38.40 10.71
CA LEU A 183 16.19 37.14 11.06
C LEU A 183 15.34 35.96 10.59
N PHE A 184 15.91 35.04 9.84
CA PHE A 184 15.30 33.76 9.50
C PHE A 184 15.92 32.66 10.36
N ILE A 185 15.08 31.90 11.06
CA ILE A 185 15.49 30.74 11.84
C ILE A 185 14.74 29.52 11.31
N ASP A 186 15.51 28.61 10.71
CA ASP A 186 14.99 27.29 10.39
C ASP A 186 14.90 26.45 11.67
N GLU A 187 13.89 25.58 11.75
CA GLU A 187 13.62 24.78 12.94
C GLU A 187 13.59 25.58 14.26
N ILE A 188 12.79 26.66 14.30
CA ILE A 188 12.74 27.59 15.45
C ILE A 188 12.45 26.91 16.80
N HIS A 189 11.82 25.73 16.79
CA HIS A 189 11.56 24.95 17.99
C HIS A 189 12.84 24.53 18.72
N ASN A 190 13.97 24.38 18.02
CA ASN A 190 15.27 24.07 18.62
C ASN A 190 15.76 25.15 19.59
N LEU A 191 15.33 26.41 19.40
CA LEU A 191 15.65 27.53 20.29
C LEU A 191 14.63 27.73 21.42
N VAL A 192 13.44 27.15 21.30
CA VAL A 192 12.28 27.41 22.19
C VAL A 192 11.94 26.20 23.08
N GLY A 193 12.38 24.99 22.72
CA GLY A 193 11.78 23.73 23.16
C GLY A 193 12.28 23.08 24.46
N ALA A 194 13.08 23.76 25.29
CA ALA A 194 13.79 23.13 26.42
C ALA A 194 13.04 23.11 27.77
N GLY A 195 11.73 23.35 27.80
CA GLY A 195 10.95 23.42 29.04
C GLY A 195 10.39 22.09 29.56
N ALA A 196 10.49 20.98 28.80
CA ALA A 196 9.81 19.73 29.15
C ALA A 196 10.67 18.49 28.80
N GLY A 197 11.60 18.12 29.68
CA GLY A 197 11.92 16.70 29.90
C GLY A 197 13.22 16.08 29.37
N GLY A 198 14.30 16.82 29.10
CA GLY A 198 15.59 16.19 28.76
C GLY A 198 16.80 17.09 28.94
N GLU A 199 17.90 16.55 29.49
CA GLU A 199 19.16 17.23 29.86
C GLU A 199 19.98 17.84 28.69
N GLY A 200 19.43 17.94 27.47
CA GLY A 200 20.22 18.24 26.25
C GLY A 200 19.80 19.46 25.41
N ALA A 201 18.67 20.12 25.68
CA ALA A 201 18.18 21.20 24.83
C ALA A 201 18.65 22.61 25.30
N LEU A 202 19.28 23.37 24.40
CA LEU A 202 19.74 24.74 24.62
C LEU A 202 18.54 25.70 24.66
N ASP A 203 18.15 26.22 25.82
CA ASP A 203 17.04 27.17 25.94
C ASP A 203 17.47 28.61 25.61
N ALA A 204 17.27 29.03 24.35
CA ALA A 204 17.54 30.41 23.93
C ALA A 204 16.29 31.33 24.04
N SER A 205 15.16 30.79 24.51
CA SER A 205 13.87 31.50 24.49
C SER A 205 13.87 32.74 25.38
N ASN A 206 14.65 32.73 26.47
CA ASN A 206 14.78 33.86 27.41
C ASN A 206 15.41 35.11 26.78
N PHE A 207 16.21 34.97 25.72
CA PHE A 207 16.86 36.10 25.04
C PHE A 207 16.00 36.68 23.90
N LEU A 208 15.21 35.83 23.24
CA LEU A 208 14.33 36.25 22.15
C LEU A 208 13.08 36.97 22.68
N LYS A 209 12.50 36.50 23.80
CA LYS A 209 11.25 37.04 24.35
C LYS A 209 11.28 38.55 24.60
N PRO A 210 12.30 39.15 25.24
CA PRO A 210 12.34 40.60 25.47
C PRO A 210 12.38 41.42 24.18
N ALA A 211 13.20 41.03 23.20
CA ALA A 211 13.34 41.74 21.92
C ALA A 211 12.07 41.62 21.06
N LEU A 212 11.45 40.44 21.05
CA LEU A 212 10.15 40.22 20.41
C LEU A 212 9.01 40.97 21.12
N ALA A 213 9.06 41.05 22.46
CA ALA A 213 8.05 41.75 23.25
C ALA A 213 8.03 43.24 22.95
N ARG A 214 9.21 43.87 22.81
CA ARG A 214 9.40 45.28 22.46
C ARG A 214 9.20 45.59 20.97
N GLY A 215 9.14 44.57 20.12
CA GLY A 215 8.99 44.74 18.66
C GLY A 215 10.26 45.23 17.96
N GLU A 216 11.40 45.13 18.63
CA GLU A 216 12.72 45.53 18.14
C GLU A 216 13.32 44.47 17.20
N LEU A 217 12.91 43.20 17.36
CA LEU A 217 13.34 42.07 16.54
C LEU A 217 12.21 41.63 15.61
N GLN A 218 12.49 41.57 14.31
CA GLN A 218 11.63 40.92 13.31
C GLN A 218 12.22 39.57 12.92
N LEU A 219 11.39 38.55 12.94
CA LEU A 219 11.81 37.18 12.68
C LEU A 219 10.81 36.41 11.82
N ILE A 220 11.34 35.56 10.95
CA ILE A 220 10.63 34.49 10.25
C ILE A 220 11.09 33.16 10.84
N GLY A 221 10.17 32.37 11.37
CA GLY A 221 10.47 31.03 11.89
C GLY A 221 9.93 29.95 10.97
N ALA A 222 10.66 28.86 10.76
CA ALA A 222 10.13 27.66 10.13
C ALA A 222 10.08 26.50 11.14
N THR A 223 9.00 25.71 11.11
CA THR A 223 8.81 24.57 12.02
C THR A 223 7.74 23.61 11.49
N THR A 224 7.54 22.46 12.13
CA THR A 224 6.40 21.57 11.85
C THR A 224 5.15 21.99 12.63
N LEU A 225 3.98 21.50 12.24
CA LEU A 225 2.73 21.79 12.96
C LEU A 225 2.75 21.26 14.39
N THR A 226 3.31 20.07 14.57
CA THR A 226 3.44 19.40 15.88
C THR A 226 4.30 20.22 16.82
N GLU A 227 5.46 20.67 16.36
CA GLU A 227 6.39 21.49 17.16
C GLU A 227 5.84 22.88 17.43
N TYR A 228 5.18 23.52 16.45
CA TYR A 228 4.54 24.82 16.65
C TYR A 228 3.54 24.77 17.80
N ARG A 229 2.65 23.77 17.78
CA ARG A 229 1.66 23.54 18.85
C ARG A 229 2.32 23.26 20.20
N LYS A 230 3.39 22.46 20.21
CA LYS A 230 4.05 22.04 21.45
C LYS A 230 4.82 23.18 22.11
N TYR A 231 5.51 24.02 21.32
CA TYR A 231 6.51 24.96 21.86
C TYR A 231 6.17 26.44 21.66
N VAL A 232 5.47 26.80 20.58
CA VAL A 232 5.17 28.22 20.27
C VAL A 232 3.77 28.61 20.74
N GLU A 233 2.76 27.79 20.44
CA GLU A 233 1.35 28.06 20.78
C GLU A 233 1.08 27.95 22.28
N LYS A 234 1.79 27.07 22.98
CA LYS A 234 1.69 26.92 24.44
C LYS A 234 2.39 28.04 25.22
N ASP A 235 3.29 28.82 24.61
CA ASP A 235 3.97 29.93 25.27
C ASP A 235 3.23 31.25 25.00
N PRO A 236 2.59 31.87 26.02
CA PRO A 236 1.80 33.09 25.83
C PRO A 236 2.61 34.31 25.35
N ALA A 237 3.93 34.33 25.54
CA ALA A 237 4.78 35.41 25.07
C ALA A 237 5.02 35.29 23.56
N LEU A 238 5.24 34.07 23.06
CA LEU A 238 5.51 33.80 21.65
C LEU A 238 4.22 33.79 20.83
N GLU A 239 3.15 33.19 21.32
CA GLU A 239 1.83 33.16 20.66
C GLU A 239 1.30 34.58 20.34
N ARG A 240 1.62 35.56 21.19
CA ARG A 240 1.26 36.97 20.99
C ARG A 240 2.14 37.72 19.99
N ARG A 241 3.20 37.09 19.46
CA ARG A 241 4.18 37.71 18.55
C ARG A 241 4.28 37.00 17.22
N PHE A 242 4.02 35.70 17.20
CA PHE A 242 3.98 34.90 15.99
C PHE A 242 2.59 34.84 15.35
N GLN A 243 2.57 34.74 14.03
CA GLN A 243 1.39 34.42 13.25
C GLN A 243 1.69 33.17 12.42
N PRO A 244 0.94 32.06 12.59
CA PRO A 244 1.17 30.86 11.80
C PRO A 244 0.75 31.09 10.34
N VAL A 245 1.58 30.59 9.43
CA VAL A 245 1.37 30.55 7.98
C VAL A 245 1.50 29.08 7.57
N ILE A 246 0.38 28.48 7.19
CA ILE A 246 0.34 27.07 6.79
C ILE A 246 0.99 26.94 5.41
N VAL A 247 1.99 26.06 5.31
CA VAL A 247 2.66 25.71 4.06
C VAL A 247 2.23 24.31 3.65
N PRO A 248 1.27 24.16 2.72
CA PRO A 248 0.84 22.84 2.26
C PRO A 248 1.88 22.19 1.36
N GLU A 249 1.86 20.87 1.32
CA GLU A 249 2.50 20.08 0.26
C GLU A 249 1.92 20.53 -1.10
N PRO A 250 2.75 20.81 -2.12
CA PRO A 250 2.27 21.18 -3.44
C PRO A 250 1.54 20.00 -4.10
N THR A 251 0.57 20.33 -4.96
CA THR A 251 -0.08 19.36 -5.84
C THR A 251 0.92 18.78 -6.86
N GLU A 252 0.59 17.63 -7.48
CA GLU A 252 1.45 17.03 -8.52
C GLU A 252 1.76 18.03 -9.65
N GLU A 253 0.76 18.76 -10.11
CA GLU A 253 0.90 19.76 -11.17
C GLU A 253 1.82 20.92 -10.74
N GLN A 254 1.67 21.41 -9.51
CA GLN A 254 2.54 22.45 -8.96
C GLN A 254 3.97 21.95 -8.80
N ALA A 255 4.16 20.73 -8.28
CA ALA A 255 5.47 20.11 -8.12
C ALA A 255 6.18 19.92 -9.47
N ILE A 256 5.47 19.49 -10.52
CA ILE A 256 6.03 19.38 -11.88
C ILE A 256 6.54 20.75 -12.36
N LYS A 257 5.76 21.82 -12.19
CA LYS A 257 6.20 23.18 -12.58
C LYS A 257 7.41 23.66 -11.77
N MET A 258 7.42 23.40 -10.46
CA MET A 258 8.58 23.70 -9.60
C MET A 258 9.83 22.95 -10.10
N MET A 259 9.71 21.66 -10.40
CA MET A 259 10.82 20.85 -10.92
C MET A 259 11.31 21.34 -12.29
N LYS A 260 10.39 21.73 -13.20
CA LYS A 260 10.75 22.31 -14.49
C LYS A 260 11.53 23.62 -14.35
N ALA A 261 11.27 24.42 -13.31
CA ALA A 261 12.03 25.63 -13.03
C ALA A 261 13.45 25.35 -12.51
N LEU A 262 13.65 24.22 -11.80
CA LEU A 262 14.96 23.80 -11.30
C LEU A 262 15.78 23.00 -12.32
N LYS A 263 15.13 22.48 -13.37
CA LYS A 263 15.70 21.63 -14.42
C LYS A 263 17.07 22.13 -14.92
N ASP A 264 17.16 23.38 -15.35
CA ASP A 264 18.38 23.91 -15.98
C ASP A 264 19.58 23.89 -15.03
N LYS A 265 19.35 24.14 -13.73
CA LYS A 265 20.41 24.09 -12.71
C LYS A 265 20.92 22.65 -12.50
N TYR A 266 20.02 21.67 -12.38
CA TYR A 266 20.40 20.26 -12.24
C TYR A 266 21.05 19.69 -13.50
N GLU A 267 20.57 20.08 -14.69
CA GLU A 267 21.21 19.72 -15.96
C GLU A 267 22.66 20.23 -16.03
N ALA A 268 22.89 21.49 -15.63
CA ALA A 268 24.21 22.09 -15.62
C ALA A 268 25.14 21.44 -14.57
N PHE A 269 24.63 21.20 -13.36
CA PHE A 269 25.40 20.60 -12.27
C PHE A 269 25.86 19.18 -12.60
N HIS A 270 24.95 18.31 -13.05
CA HIS A 270 25.25 16.91 -13.37
C HIS A 270 25.80 16.71 -14.79
N ARG A 271 25.68 17.73 -15.65
CA ARG A 271 26.04 17.66 -17.08
C ARG A 271 25.26 16.57 -17.81
N VAL A 272 23.97 16.53 -17.55
CA VAL A 272 23.00 15.59 -18.13
C VAL A 272 21.81 16.36 -18.72
N LYS A 273 21.04 15.70 -19.56
CA LYS A 273 19.73 16.20 -20.03
C LYS A 273 18.62 15.57 -19.21
N ILE A 274 17.64 16.37 -18.80
CA ILE A 274 16.50 15.90 -17.99
C ILE A 274 15.23 16.15 -18.81
N PRO A 275 14.75 15.15 -19.57
CA PRO A 275 13.48 15.26 -20.30
C PRO A 275 12.31 15.56 -19.37
N ASP A 276 11.31 16.29 -19.87
CA ASP A 276 10.11 16.64 -19.11
C ASP A 276 9.34 15.40 -18.64
N ALA A 277 9.32 14.34 -19.45
CA ALA A 277 8.73 13.05 -19.09
C ALA A 277 9.37 12.44 -17.84
N SER A 278 10.69 12.60 -17.68
CA SER A 278 11.42 12.11 -16.49
C SER A 278 11.08 12.91 -15.24
N ILE A 279 10.84 14.21 -15.36
CA ILE A 279 10.34 15.06 -14.26
C ILE A 279 8.92 14.63 -13.85
N GLU A 280 8.04 14.42 -14.82
CA GLU A 280 6.67 13.96 -14.56
C GLU A 280 6.66 12.58 -13.90
N ALA A 281 7.49 11.66 -14.39
CA ALA A 281 7.69 10.35 -13.78
C ALA A 281 8.23 10.48 -12.35
N ALA A 282 9.20 11.34 -12.10
CA ALA A 282 9.76 11.56 -10.77
C ALA A 282 8.70 12.02 -9.76
N VAL A 283 7.87 13.00 -10.14
CA VAL A 283 6.79 13.51 -9.25
C VAL A 283 5.73 12.43 -9.02
N LYS A 284 5.19 11.82 -10.08
CA LYS A 284 4.10 10.83 -9.96
C LYS A 284 4.54 9.58 -9.20
N LEU A 285 5.71 9.05 -9.53
CA LEU A 285 6.22 7.83 -8.92
C LEU A 285 6.68 8.09 -7.47
N SER A 286 7.35 9.21 -7.18
CA SER A 286 7.70 9.54 -5.79
C SER A 286 6.45 9.78 -4.93
N LYS A 287 5.39 10.40 -5.46
CA LYS A 287 4.13 10.55 -4.72
C LYS A 287 3.46 9.21 -4.42
N ARG A 288 3.53 8.26 -5.35
CA ARG A 288 2.92 6.93 -5.22
C ARG A 288 3.72 5.97 -4.34
N TYR A 289 5.05 5.95 -4.47
CA TYR A 289 5.91 4.92 -3.88
C TYR A 289 6.69 5.42 -2.65
N VAL A 290 6.94 6.72 -2.50
CA VAL A 290 7.67 7.32 -1.38
C VAL A 290 6.69 8.12 -0.51
N GLY A 291 6.11 7.46 0.49
CA GLY A 291 5.00 8.00 1.30
C GLY A 291 5.41 8.75 2.57
N ASP A 292 6.63 8.55 3.06
CA ASP A 292 7.18 9.15 4.27
C ASP A 292 7.78 10.55 4.06
N ARG A 293 7.94 10.94 2.80
CA ARG A 293 8.45 12.25 2.37
C ARG A 293 7.40 13.03 1.60
N PHE A 294 7.53 14.36 1.63
CA PHE A 294 6.59 15.28 0.99
C PHE A 294 7.16 15.85 -0.31
N LEU A 295 6.29 16.18 -1.25
CA LEU A 295 6.66 17.00 -2.40
C LEU A 295 7.02 18.43 -1.95
N PRO A 296 7.88 19.15 -2.69
CA PRO A 296 8.61 18.71 -3.89
C PRO A 296 9.93 17.96 -3.59
N ASP A 297 10.42 17.99 -2.35
CA ASP A 297 11.72 17.48 -1.91
C ASP A 297 12.03 16.05 -2.39
N LYS A 298 11.13 15.10 -2.19
CA LYS A 298 11.35 13.72 -2.66
C LYS A 298 11.51 13.56 -4.18
N ALA A 299 10.94 14.46 -4.98
CA ALA A 299 11.08 14.45 -6.43
C ALA A 299 12.39 15.13 -6.88
N ILE A 300 12.82 16.16 -6.13
CA ILE A 300 14.11 16.83 -6.32
C ILE A 300 15.24 15.83 -6.12
N ASP A 301 15.26 15.16 -4.97
CA ASP A 301 16.29 14.16 -4.66
C ASP A 301 16.35 13.03 -5.69
N LEU A 302 15.19 12.62 -6.20
CA LEU A 302 15.11 11.54 -7.18
C LEU A 302 15.76 11.94 -8.51
N ILE A 303 15.53 13.18 -8.95
CA ILE A 303 16.15 13.73 -10.16
C ILE A 303 17.65 13.98 -9.95
N ASP A 304 18.03 14.44 -8.76
CA ASP A 304 19.42 14.67 -8.39
C ASP A 304 20.23 13.36 -8.40
N GLU A 305 19.72 12.32 -7.74
CA GLU A 305 20.33 10.99 -7.75
C GLU A 305 20.31 10.37 -9.15
N ALA A 306 19.25 10.58 -9.94
CA ALA A 306 19.21 10.10 -11.32
C ALA A 306 20.23 10.78 -12.22
N GLY A 307 20.43 12.09 -12.03
CA GLY A 307 21.49 12.84 -12.71
C GLY A 307 22.87 12.29 -12.37
N ALA A 308 23.14 12.06 -11.08
CA ALA A 308 24.38 11.45 -10.62
C ALA A 308 24.58 10.02 -11.14
N ALA A 309 23.53 9.19 -11.12
CA ALA A 309 23.57 7.80 -11.55
C ALA A 309 23.82 7.65 -13.05
N VAL A 310 23.26 8.52 -13.89
CA VAL A 310 23.55 8.56 -15.33
C VAL A 310 24.98 9.03 -15.59
N ARG A 311 25.49 9.94 -14.75
CA ARG A 311 26.81 10.53 -14.93
C ARG A 311 27.96 9.64 -14.44
N LEU A 312 27.77 8.89 -13.35
CA LEU A 312 28.84 8.15 -12.67
C LEU A 312 29.56 7.13 -13.58
N PRO A 313 28.86 6.27 -14.37
CA PRO A 313 29.51 5.33 -15.28
C PRO A 313 30.35 5.98 -16.39
N LEU A 314 30.07 7.24 -16.72
CA LEU A 314 30.81 8.02 -17.73
C LEU A 314 32.14 8.58 -17.20
N ILE A 315 32.29 8.64 -15.88
CA ILE A 315 33.48 9.16 -15.18
C ILE A 315 34.36 8.00 -14.71
N SER A 316 33.77 6.89 -14.26
CA SER A 316 34.51 5.71 -13.81
C SER A 316 34.96 4.83 -14.98
N LEU A 317 36.25 4.51 -15.04
CA LEU A 317 36.76 3.42 -15.87
C LEU A 317 36.12 2.09 -15.40
N PRO A 318 35.64 1.22 -16.29
CA PRO A 318 35.15 -0.11 -15.93
C PRO A 318 36.19 -0.89 -15.12
N GLU A 319 35.72 -1.70 -14.17
CA GLU A 319 36.59 -2.53 -13.32
C GLU A 319 37.51 -3.44 -14.15
N GLU A 320 37.03 -3.90 -15.31
CA GLU A 320 37.84 -4.66 -16.27
C GLU A 320 39.04 -3.87 -16.80
N ILE A 321 38.87 -2.59 -17.14
CA ILE A 321 39.99 -1.75 -17.63
C ILE A 321 40.96 -1.46 -16.47
N ARG A 322 40.42 -1.15 -15.29
CA ARG A 322 41.23 -0.86 -14.10
C ARG A 322 42.07 -2.06 -13.65
N SER A 323 41.50 -3.26 -13.66
CA SER A 323 42.22 -4.49 -13.28
C SER A 323 43.33 -4.83 -14.28
N ILE A 324 43.10 -4.59 -15.58
CA ILE A 324 44.13 -4.75 -16.61
C ILE A 324 45.23 -3.70 -16.46
N GLU A 325 44.90 -2.42 -16.20
CA GLU A 325 45.88 -1.35 -15.93
C GLU A 325 46.74 -1.66 -14.68
N GLU A 326 46.13 -2.14 -13.60
CA GLU A 326 46.84 -2.53 -12.39
C GLU A 326 47.77 -3.73 -12.66
N ARG A 327 47.30 -4.71 -13.44
CA ARG A 327 48.10 -5.88 -13.81
C ARG A 327 49.25 -5.52 -14.75
N GLN A 328 49.02 -4.59 -15.68
CA GLN A 328 50.05 -4.04 -16.56
C GLN A 328 51.13 -3.36 -15.73
N LYS A 329 50.73 -2.51 -14.77
CA LYS A 329 51.64 -1.81 -13.87
C LYS A 329 52.48 -2.77 -13.03
N GLN A 330 51.89 -3.85 -12.51
CA GLN A 330 52.61 -4.89 -11.78
C GLN A 330 53.66 -5.59 -12.66
N LEU A 331 53.27 -6.01 -13.88
CA LEU A 331 54.19 -6.68 -14.81
C LEU A 331 55.29 -5.75 -15.31
N GLN A 332 54.99 -4.46 -15.48
CA GLN A 332 55.96 -3.44 -15.85
C GLN A 332 57.01 -3.25 -14.75
N GLN A 333 56.58 -3.17 -13.49
CA GLN A 333 57.49 -3.11 -12.34
C GLN A 333 58.35 -4.38 -12.22
N GLU A 334 57.75 -5.56 -12.40
CA GLU A 334 58.48 -6.83 -12.38
C GLU A 334 59.51 -6.90 -13.53
N LEU A 335 59.16 -6.44 -14.72
CA LEU A 335 60.07 -6.38 -15.86
C LEU A 335 61.24 -5.42 -15.58
N GLU A 336 60.99 -4.23 -15.03
CA GLU A 336 62.05 -3.30 -14.66
C GLU A 336 63.01 -3.88 -13.61
N GLU A 337 62.49 -4.60 -12.62
CA GLU A 337 63.33 -5.28 -11.61
C GLU A 337 64.17 -6.40 -12.23
N VAL A 338 63.58 -7.19 -13.12
CA VAL A 338 64.25 -8.30 -13.82
C VAL A 338 65.33 -7.78 -14.76
N GLU A 339 65.06 -6.68 -15.48
CA GLU A 339 66.03 -6.00 -16.34
C GLU A 339 67.19 -5.40 -15.53
N LYS A 340 66.90 -4.78 -14.36
CA LYS A 340 67.94 -4.30 -13.42
C LYS A 340 68.83 -5.43 -12.90
N ARG A 341 68.28 -6.64 -12.71
CA ARG A 341 69.02 -7.83 -12.26
C ARG A 341 69.76 -8.56 -13.38
N GLY A 342 69.54 -8.19 -14.65
CA GLY A 342 70.21 -8.79 -15.81
C GLY A 342 69.71 -10.17 -16.23
N ASP A 343 68.54 -10.61 -15.73
CA ASP A 343 67.95 -11.92 -16.06
C ASP A 343 67.19 -11.84 -17.41
N ARG A 344 67.93 -12.14 -18.49
CA ARG A 344 67.43 -12.06 -19.87
C ARG A 344 66.32 -13.07 -20.17
N VAL A 345 66.30 -14.22 -19.50
CA VAL A 345 65.31 -15.27 -19.76
C VAL A 345 63.95 -14.84 -19.23
N LYS A 346 63.88 -14.37 -17.98
CA LYS A 346 62.61 -13.87 -17.42
C LYS A 346 62.11 -12.61 -18.14
N ALA A 347 63.00 -11.69 -18.53
CA ALA A 347 62.62 -10.51 -19.31
C ALA A 347 61.99 -10.90 -20.67
N SER A 348 62.53 -11.94 -21.34
CA SER A 348 61.97 -12.43 -22.61
C SER A 348 60.59 -13.09 -22.48
N ILE A 349 60.22 -13.55 -21.28
CA ILE A 349 58.89 -14.13 -20.99
C ILE A 349 57.89 -13.03 -20.57
N LEU A 350 58.34 -12.02 -19.83
CA LEU A 350 57.48 -10.94 -19.33
C LEU A 350 57.11 -9.93 -20.42
N LYS A 351 58.01 -9.66 -21.39
CA LYS A 351 57.73 -8.72 -22.51
C LYS A 351 56.51 -9.11 -23.35
N PRO A 352 56.40 -10.34 -23.90
CA PRO A 352 55.22 -10.75 -24.66
C PRO A 352 53.92 -10.65 -23.86
N LYS A 353 53.97 -11.03 -22.57
CA LYS A 353 52.80 -10.92 -21.68
C LYS A 353 52.36 -9.47 -21.48
N LEU A 354 53.31 -8.54 -21.36
CA LEU A 354 53.02 -7.11 -21.24
C LEU A 354 52.44 -6.56 -22.54
N ASP A 355 52.98 -6.97 -23.69
CA ASP A 355 52.50 -6.59 -25.02
C ASP A 355 51.06 -7.08 -25.25
N ASP A 356 50.78 -8.36 -24.94
CA ASP A 356 49.43 -8.95 -25.01
C ASP A 356 48.44 -8.19 -24.12
N LEU A 357 48.84 -7.89 -22.88
CA LEU A 357 47.99 -7.16 -21.93
C LEU A 357 47.74 -5.72 -22.38
N SER A 358 48.73 -5.07 -22.98
CA SER A 358 48.61 -3.71 -23.53
C SER A 358 47.70 -3.66 -24.76
N ALA A 359 47.72 -4.71 -25.58
CA ALA A 359 46.84 -4.84 -26.73
C ALA A 359 45.38 -5.06 -26.29
N ASP A 360 45.14 -5.93 -25.31
CA ASP A 360 43.81 -6.16 -24.73
C ASP A 360 43.26 -4.89 -24.07
N LEU A 361 44.08 -4.20 -23.27
CA LEU A 361 43.74 -2.92 -22.66
C LEU A 361 43.32 -1.88 -23.70
N LYS A 362 44.06 -1.77 -24.82
CA LYS A 362 43.74 -0.83 -25.89
C LYS A 362 42.42 -1.17 -26.56
N ILE A 363 42.16 -2.46 -26.86
CA ILE A 363 40.89 -2.91 -27.43
C ILE A 363 39.72 -2.55 -26.50
N LYS A 364 39.86 -2.82 -25.20
CA LYS A 364 38.81 -2.49 -24.22
C LYS A 364 38.63 -0.99 -24.01
N GLN A 365 39.70 -0.21 -24.05
CA GLN A 365 39.62 1.26 -24.00
C GLN A 365 38.93 1.85 -25.23
N ASP A 366 39.23 1.33 -26.43
CA ASP A 366 38.60 1.75 -27.68
C ASP A 366 37.11 1.38 -27.71
N ASP A 367 36.74 0.16 -27.30
CA ASP A 367 35.33 -0.27 -27.16
C ASP A 367 34.58 0.58 -26.12
N TYR A 368 35.20 0.83 -24.95
CA TYR A 368 34.63 1.72 -23.94
C TYR A 368 34.47 3.16 -24.47
N GLY A 369 35.43 3.67 -25.25
CA GLY A 369 35.33 4.97 -25.91
C GLY A 369 34.14 5.06 -26.89
N GLN A 370 33.89 3.99 -27.64
CA GLN A 370 32.73 3.90 -28.54
C GLN A 370 31.40 3.82 -27.76
N ARG A 371 31.33 2.98 -26.72
CA ARG A 371 30.14 2.87 -25.85
C ARG A 371 29.84 4.17 -25.10
N LYS A 372 30.88 4.91 -24.69
CA LYS A 372 30.78 6.24 -24.10
C LYS A 372 30.20 7.27 -25.06
N GLY A 373 30.43 7.11 -26.37
CA GLY A 373 29.78 7.92 -27.42
C GLY A 373 28.31 7.55 -27.67
N GLN A 374 27.91 6.31 -27.36
CA GLN A 374 26.52 5.82 -27.54
C GLN A 374 25.64 6.00 -26.29
N THR A 375 26.23 6.14 -25.10
CA THR A 375 25.46 6.30 -23.86
C THR A 375 24.80 7.68 -23.82
N THR A 376 23.47 7.70 -23.81
CA THR A 376 22.70 8.92 -23.69
C THR A 376 22.98 9.57 -22.34
N THR A 377 23.47 10.81 -22.35
CA THR A 377 23.62 11.65 -21.14
C THR A 377 22.28 12.16 -20.62
N SER A 378 21.17 11.48 -20.91
CA SER A 378 19.82 11.88 -20.52
C SER A 378 19.25 11.00 -19.42
N VAL A 379 18.64 11.61 -18.42
CA VAL A 379 17.87 10.91 -17.39
C VAL A 379 16.64 10.29 -18.01
N SER A 380 16.56 8.97 -18.06
CA SER A 380 15.40 8.24 -18.57
C SER A 380 14.38 7.96 -17.47
N GLU A 381 13.12 7.72 -17.85
CA GLU A 381 12.11 7.23 -16.90
C GLU A 381 12.52 5.90 -16.25
N GLN A 382 13.29 5.07 -16.95
CA GLN A 382 13.79 3.81 -16.42
C GLN A 382 14.78 4.04 -15.27
N ALA A 383 15.71 5.00 -15.42
CA ALA A 383 16.63 5.36 -14.34
C ALA A 383 15.88 5.83 -13.09
N ILE A 384 14.81 6.59 -13.27
CA ILE A 384 13.91 7.02 -12.19
C ILE A 384 13.27 5.83 -11.49
N LYS A 385 12.70 4.87 -12.25
CA LYS A 385 12.11 3.64 -11.69
C LYS A 385 13.12 2.80 -10.92
N ASP A 386 14.35 2.68 -11.43
CA ASP A 386 15.41 1.88 -10.80
C ASP A 386 15.91 2.51 -9.49
N ILE A 387 15.90 3.84 -9.37
CA ILE A 387 16.25 4.54 -8.12
C ILE A 387 15.14 4.38 -7.10
N ILE A 388 13.87 4.57 -7.49
CA ILE A 388 12.74 4.30 -6.59
C ILE A 388 12.79 2.86 -6.10
N ALA A 389 13.12 1.92 -6.97
CA ALA A 389 13.27 0.53 -6.58
C ALA A 389 14.36 0.31 -5.55
N ARG A 390 15.49 1.02 -5.65
CA ARG A 390 16.55 0.98 -4.64
C ARG A 390 16.15 1.63 -3.32
N TRP A 391 15.47 2.78 -3.36
CA TRP A 391 15.01 3.47 -2.15
C TRP A 391 13.95 2.70 -1.38
N THR A 392 13.01 2.10 -2.12
CA THR A 392 11.82 1.47 -1.54
C THR A 392 11.95 -0.04 -1.41
N GLY A 393 12.92 -0.65 -2.09
CA GLY A 393 13.03 -2.10 -2.25
C GLY A 393 12.01 -2.71 -3.22
N ILE A 394 11.27 -1.89 -3.98
CA ILE A 394 10.14 -2.34 -4.82
C ILE A 394 10.52 -2.30 -6.30
N PRO A 395 10.48 -3.41 -7.04
CA PRO A 395 10.82 -3.39 -8.47
C PRO A 395 9.77 -2.66 -9.33
N VAL A 396 9.89 -1.33 -9.46
CA VAL A 396 8.98 -0.48 -10.25
C VAL A 396 9.05 -0.79 -11.75
N SER A 397 10.18 -1.32 -12.21
CA SER A 397 10.46 -1.64 -13.62
C SER A 397 9.66 -2.83 -14.17
N ARG A 398 9.07 -3.68 -13.31
CA ARG A 398 8.31 -4.89 -13.72
C ARG A 398 6.78 -4.66 -13.85
N ILE A 399 6.30 -3.45 -13.63
CA ILE A 399 4.91 -3.21 -13.16
C ILE A 399 3.82 -3.09 -14.24
N SER A 400 4.08 -2.84 -15.53
CA SER A 400 2.95 -2.60 -16.46
C SER A 400 2.43 -3.83 -17.20
N GLU A 401 3.29 -4.60 -17.86
CA GLU A 401 2.85 -5.75 -18.68
C GLU A 401 3.04 -7.10 -17.96
N SER A 402 4.15 -7.27 -17.23
CA SER A 402 4.42 -8.54 -16.53
C SER A 402 3.55 -8.76 -15.28
N GLU A 403 3.07 -7.69 -14.63
CA GLU A 403 2.24 -7.79 -13.43
C GLU A 403 0.85 -8.32 -13.76
N VAL A 404 0.24 -7.89 -14.87
CA VAL A 404 -1.07 -8.39 -15.32
C VAL A 404 -0.99 -9.88 -15.64
N GLU A 405 0.06 -10.32 -16.34
CA GLU A 405 0.26 -11.74 -16.65
C GLU A 405 0.49 -12.57 -15.38
N LYS A 406 1.30 -12.08 -14.44
CA LYS A 406 1.51 -12.72 -13.13
C LYS A 406 0.22 -12.82 -12.31
N LEU A 407 -0.60 -11.77 -12.32
CA LEU A 407 -1.88 -11.75 -11.60
C LEU A 407 -2.90 -12.69 -12.25
N THR A 408 -2.82 -12.88 -13.57
CA THR A 408 -3.68 -13.82 -14.31
C THR A 408 -3.32 -15.27 -13.97
N LYS A 409 -2.03 -15.57 -13.78
CA LYS A 409 -1.51 -16.89 -13.39
C LYS A 409 -1.25 -17.01 -11.88
N LEU A 410 -1.92 -16.20 -11.06
CA LEU A 410 -1.60 -16.08 -9.64
C LEU A 410 -1.84 -17.39 -8.88
N GLU A 411 -2.92 -18.10 -9.19
CA GLU A 411 -3.23 -19.42 -8.65
C GLU A 411 -2.13 -20.42 -9.00
N ASP A 412 -1.75 -20.52 -10.28
CA ASP A 412 -0.71 -21.43 -10.74
C ASP A 412 0.62 -21.19 -10.01
N ILE A 413 1.02 -19.92 -9.87
CA ILE A 413 2.25 -19.53 -9.17
C ILE A 413 2.17 -19.88 -7.67
N ILE A 414 1.00 -19.73 -7.04
CA ILE A 414 0.80 -20.14 -5.65
C ILE A 414 0.92 -21.67 -5.53
N HIS A 415 0.36 -22.42 -6.48
CA HIS A 415 0.38 -23.88 -6.48
C HIS A 415 1.74 -24.51 -6.79
N GLU A 416 2.71 -23.75 -7.32
CA GLU A 416 4.11 -24.20 -7.40
C GLU A 416 4.71 -24.48 -6.01
N ARG A 417 4.25 -23.76 -4.97
CA ARG A 417 4.72 -23.92 -3.57
C ARG A 417 3.67 -24.52 -2.65
N LEU A 418 2.38 -24.22 -2.86
CA LEU A 418 1.29 -24.67 -2.00
C LEU A 418 0.53 -25.83 -2.66
N ILE A 419 0.68 -27.02 -2.08
CA ILE A 419 -0.02 -28.22 -2.54
C ILE A 419 -1.45 -28.24 -1.97
N ASN A 420 -2.45 -28.51 -2.81
CA ASN A 420 -3.88 -28.48 -2.48
C ASN A 420 -4.35 -27.07 -2.06
N GLN A 421 -5.38 -26.98 -1.21
CA GLN A 421 -5.96 -25.73 -0.72
C GLN A 421 -6.58 -24.84 -1.80
N GLU A 422 -7.04 -25.41 -2.91
CA GLU A 422 -7.71 -24.70 -4.02
C GLU A 422 -8.80 -23.73 -3.54
N ASN A 423 -9.62 -24.20 -2.59
CA ASN A 423 -10.70 -23.44 -1.99
C ASN A 423 -10.23 -22.21 -1.19
N ALA A 424 -8.99 -22.20 -0.70
CA ALA A 424 -8.39 -21.06 -0.03
C ALA A 424 -7.63 -20.15 -1.00
N VAL A 425 -6.92 -20.74 -1.99
CA VAL A 425 -6.12 -20.01 -2.98
C VAL A 425 -7.00 -19.19 -3.91
N GLY A 426 -8.11 -19.73 -4.41
CA GLY A 426 -9.01 -19.05 -5.33
C GLY A 426 -9.54 -17.69 -4.80
N PRO A 427 -10.18 -17.64 -3.61
CA PRO A 427 -10.66 -16.38 -3.03
C PRO A 427 -9.54 -15.38 -2.75
N VAL A 428 -8.37 -15.85 -2.33
CA VAL A 428 -7.19 -15.02 -2.09
C VAL A 428 -6.72 -14.39 -3.40
N ALA A 429 -6.54 -15.19 -4.45
CA ALA A 429 -6.10 -14.72 -5.75
C ALA A 429 -7.10 -13.72 -6.36
N GLN A 430 -8.39 -14.00 -6.24
CA GLN A 430 -9.44 -13.11 -6.73
C GLN A 430 -9.45 -11.75 -6.00
N ALA A 431 -9.32 -11.75 -4.66
CA ALA A 431 -9.26 -10.53 -3.87
C ALA A 431 -7.99 -9.70 -4.17
N VAL A 432 -6.84 -10.36 -4.30
CA VAL A 432 -5.57 -9.72 -4.69
C VAL A 432 -5.66 -9.10 -6.08
N ARG A 433 -6.24 -9.80 -7.07
CA ARG A 433 -6.51 -9.25 -8.40
C ARG A 433 -7.38 -8.00 -8.35
N ARG A 434 -8.50 -8.03 -7.63
CA ARG A 434 -9.37 -6.85 -7.45
C ARG A 434 -8.61 -5.68 -6.81
N GLY A 435 -7.81 -5.96 -5.79
CA GLY A 435 -7.01 -4.97 -5.07
C GLY A 435 -5.95 -4.30 -5.95
N ARG A 436 -5.29 -5.07 -6.83
CA ARG A 436 -4.27 -4.59 -7.76
C ARG A 436 -4.83 -3.93 -9.01
N ALA A 437 -6.00 -4.38 -9.49
CA ALA A 437 -6.72 -3.75 -10.61
C ALA A 437 -7.31 -2.38 -10.28
N GLY A 438 -7.18 -1.89 -9.04
CA GLY A 438 -7.73 -0.60 -8.62
C GLY A 438 -9.24 -0.60 -8.46
N LEU A 439 -9.87 -1.78 -8.45
CA LEU A 439 -11.32 -1.96 -8.24
C LEU A 439 -11.70 -1.99 -6.74
N LYS A 440 -10.74 -1.71 -5.86
CA LYS A 440 -10.96 -1.59 -4.41
C LYS A 440 -11.19 -0.14 -4.00
N SER A 441 -11.72 0.06 -2.80
CA SER A 441 -11.74 1.38 -2.15
C SER A 441 -10.32 1.95 -2.05
N ASN A 442 -10.19 3.25 -2.35
CA ASN A 442 -8.91 3.91 -2.54
C ASN A 442 -8.00 3.93 -1.31
N ASN A 443 -8.55 3.73 -0.11
CA ASN A 443 -7.81 3.83 1.15
C ASN A 443 -7.52 2.47 1.80
N ARG A 444 -8.28 1.41 1.48
CA ARG A 444 -8.17 0.10 2.14
C ARG A 444 -6.91 -0.68 1.73
N PRO A 445 -6.48 -1.70 2.50
CA PRO A 445 -5.43 -2.64 2.09
C PRO A 445 -5.70 -3.29 0.73
N ILE A 446 -4.66 -3.85 0.09
CA ILE A 446 -4.77 -4.59 -1.19
C ILE A 446 -5.71 -5.79 -1.03
N GLY A 447 -5.56 -6.50 0.07
CA GLY A 447 -6.42 -7.60 0.47
C GLY A 447 -6.33 -7.77 1.98
N SER A 448 -7.42 -8.23 2.57
CA SER A 448 -7.53 -8.49 3.99
C SER A 448 -8.10 -9.89 4.18
N PHE A 449 -7.36 -10.76 4.88
CA PHE A 449 -7.67 -12.17 4.94
C PHE A 449 -7.64 -12.68 6.38
N VAL A 450 -8.49 -13.67 6.68
CA VAL A 450 -8.40 -14.48 7.89
C VAL A 450 -8.21 -15.92 7.46
N PHE A 451 -7.05 -16.50 7.77
CA PHE A 451 -6.72 -17.88 7.46
C PHE A 451 -7.02 -18.77 8.66
N LEU A 452 -7.99 -19.68 8.48
CA LEU A 452 -8.47 -20.61 9.49
C LEU A 452 -7.96 -22.01 9.17
N GLY A 453 -7.55 -22.76 10.20
CA GLY A 453 -7.13 -24.16 10.04
C GLY A 453 -6.16 -24.63 11.13
N PRO A 454 -5.82 -25.93 11.17
CA PRO A 454 -4.79 -26.46 12.06
C PRO A 454 -3.42 -25.80 11.84
N THR A 455 -2.52 -25.96 12.79
CA THR A 455 -1.10 -25.64 12.56
C THR A 455 -0.52 -26.57 11.49
N GLY A 456 0.42 -26.05 10.69
CA GLY A 456 1.11 -26.84 9.66
C GLY A 456 0.40 -27.00 8.31
N VAL A 457 -0.84 -26.51 8.13
CA VAL A 457 -1.59 -26.64 6.87
C VAL A 457 -1.19 -25.64 5.77
N GLY A 458 -0.20 -24.77 6.02
CA GLY A 458 0.33 -23.85 5.01
C GLY A 458 -0.16 -22.39 5.10
N LYS A 459 -0.84 -21.98 6.18
CA LYS A 459 -1.31 -20.58 6.39
C LYS A 459 -0.19 -19.54 6.27
N THR A 460 0.93 -19.79 6.96
CA THR A 460 2.11 -18.91 6.90
C THR A 460 2.81 -19.00 5.55
N GLU A 461 2.79 -20.16 4.91
CA GLU A 461 3.45 -20.37 3.62
C GLU A 461 2.74 -19.58 2.51
N LEU A 462 1.41 -19.64 2.45
CA LEU A 462 0.60 -18.81 1.55
C LEU A 462 0.88 -17.31 1.74
N SER A 463 1.12 -16.88 2.98
CA SER A 463 1.46 -15.48 3.28
C SER A 463 2.84 -15.08 2.72
N LYS A 464 3.84 -15.96 2.80
CA LYS A 464 5.16 -15.74 2.21
C LYS A 464 5.11 -15.75 0.68
N THR A 465 4.38 -16.70 0.10
CA THR A 465 4.19 -16.77 -1.36
C THR A 465 3.53 -15.50 -1.88
N LEU A 466 2.50 -14.98 -1.19
CA LEU A 466 1.91 -13.69 -1.53
C LEU A 466 2.92 -12.53 -1.44
N ALA A 467 3.81 -12.53 -0.45
CA ALA A 467 4.84 -11.50 -0.33
C ALA A 467 5.83 -11.53 -1.51
N GLU A 468 6.28 -12.72 -1.89
CA GLU A 468 7.16 -12.93 -3.03
C GLU A 468 6.49 -12.54 -4.36
N VAL A 469 5.26 -12.98 -4.59
CA VAL A 469 4.56 -12.71 -5.85
C VAL A 469 4.21 -11.23 -6.00
N LEU A 470 3.74 -10.59 -4.93
CA LEU A 470 3.26 -9.21 -4.98
C LEU A 470 4.33 -8.14 -4.78
N PHE A 471 5.41 -8.48 -4.07
CA PHE A 471 6.45 -7.52 -3.69
C PHE A 471 7.86 -7.98 -4.11
N GLY A 472 8.00 -9.18 -4.68
CA GLY A 472 9.25 -9.68 -5.27
C GLY A 472 10.23 -10.32 -4.27
N GLN A 473 9.91 -10.32 -2.98
CA GLN A 473 10.77 -10.83 -1.91
C GLN A 473 9.91 -11.37 -0.75
N GLU A 474 10.31 -12.50 -0.16
CA GLU A 474 9.60 -13.10 0.99
C GLU A 474 9.71 -12.22 2.24
N GLU A 475 10.81 -11.48 2.38
CA GLU A 475 11.11 -10.57 3.48
C GLU A 475 10.24 -9.30 3.49
N ALA A 476 9.38 -9.14 2.47
CA ALA A 476 8.29 -8.18 2.50
C ALA A 476 7.15 -8.63 3.44
N MET A 477 7.18 -9.87 3.96
CA MET A 477 6.28 -10.30 5.02
C MET A 477 6.75 -9.78 6.39
N ILE A 478 5.90 -9.00 7.05
CA ILE A 478 6.08 -8.52 8.42
C ILE A 478 5.18 -9.39 9.31
N ARG A 479 5.78 -10.22 10.16
CA ARG A 479 5.06 -11.13 11.05
C ARG A 479 5.01 -10.60 12.48
N PHE A 480 3.83 -10.61 13.07
CA PHE A 480 3.59 -10.35 14.48
C PHE A 480 2.93 -11.59 15.10
N ASP A 481 3.58 -12.20 16.08
CA ASP A 481 3.02 -13.29 16.87
C ASP A 481 2.08 -12.71 17.93
N MET A 482 0.78 -12.99 17.84
CA MET A 482 -0.23 -12.44 18.75
C MET A 482 -0.18 -13.03 20.15
N THR A 483 0.57 -14.13 20.36
CA THR A 483 0.86 -14.65 21.70
C THR A 483 1.73 -13.67 22.51
N GLU A 484 2.56 -12.86 21.85
CA GLU A 484 3.31 -11.78 22.54
C GLU A 484 2.41 -10.62 23.00
N TYR A 485 1.19 -10.52 22.47
CA TYR A 485 0.27 -9.40 22.69
C TYR A 485 -0.99 -9.80 23.46
N MET A 486 -0.89 -10.84 24.30
CA MET A 486 -1.96 -11.28 25.21
C MET A 486 -2.30 -10.22 26.27
N GLU A 487 -1.31 -9.42 26.66
CA GLU A 487 -1.44 -8.42 27.72
C GLU A 487 -1.63 -7.01 27.15
N LYS A 488 -2.47 -6.21 27.80
CA LYS A 488 -2.81 -4.85 27.35
C LYS A 488 -1.60 -3.92 27.16
N HIS A 489 -0.57 -4.06 27.98
CA HIS A 489 0.64 -3.23 27.89
C HIS A 489 1.55 -3.59 26.71
N GLU A 490 1.51 -4.85 26.24
CA GLU A 490 2.22 -5.26 25.02
C GLU A 490 1.54 -4.72 23.77
N VAL A 491 0.19 -4.65 23.75
CA VAL A 491 -0.57 -4.01 22.65
C VAL A 491 -0.13 -2.56 22.42
N ALA A 492 0.11 -1.82 23.50
CA ALA A 492 0.59 -0.44 23.40
C ALA A 492 1.91 -0.34 22.61
N LYS A 493 2.80 -1.34 22.67
CA LYS A 493 4.05 -1.34 21.92
C LYS A 493 3.85 -1.38 20.40
N LEU A 494 2.71 -1.84 19.89
CA LEU A 494 2.40 -1.81 18.45
C LEU A 494 2.19 -0.38 17.93
N LEU A 495 1.57 0.49 18.74
CA LEU A 495 1.29 1.91 18.44
C LEU A 495 2.37 2.87 19.00
N GLY A 496 3.21 2.38 19.90
CA GLY A 496 4.22 3.14 20.65
C GLY A 496 3.73 3.40 22.08
N ALA A 497 4.63 3.66 23.03
CA ALA A 497 4.17 3.97 24.38
C ALA A 497 3.32 5.27 24.37
N PRO A 498 2.28 5.40 25.22
CA PRO A 498 1.53 6.64 25.33
C PRO A 498 2.37 7.76 25.99
N PRO A 499 2.00 9.05 25.82
CA PRO A 499 2.74 10.17 26.42
C PRO A 499 2.92 10.01 27.93
N GLY A 500 4.16 10.09 28.41
CA GLY A 500 4.52 9.98 29.83
C GLY A 500 5.00 8.59 30.29
N TYR A 501 5.09 7.61 29.39
CA TYR A 501 5.64 6.27 29.67
C TYR A 501 7.03 6.08 29.05
N VAL A 502 7.86 5.22 29.69
CA VAL A 502 9.19 4.84 29.17
C VAL A 502 9.03 4.19 27.79
N GLY A 503 9.80 4.66 26.80
CA GLY A 503 9.67 4.22 25.41
C GLY A 503 8.74 5.09 24.56
N TYR A 504 8.21 6.21 25.07
CA TYR A 504 7.44 7.18 24.26
C TYR A 504 8.26 7.75 23.08
N GLU A 505 9.58 7.80 23.22
CA GLU A 505 10.47 8.23 22.15
C GLU A 505 10.64 7.18 21.05
N GLU A 506 10.33 5.90 21.32
CA GLU A 506 10.33 4.83 20.32
C GLU A 506 8.95 4.78 19.62
N GLY A 507 8.95 4.78 18.29
CA GLY A 507 7.70 4.61 17.52
C GLY A 507 7.09 3.22 17.73
N GLY A 508 5.81 3.05 17.40
CA GLY A 508 5.16 1.75 17.52
C GLY A 508 5.77 0.70 16.62
N LYS A 509 5.89 -0.55 17.11
CA LYS A 509 6.46 -1.67 16.34
C LYS A 509 5.74 -1.88 15.01
N LEU A 510 4.41 -1.87 15.01
CA LEU A 510 3.59 -2.07 13.80
C LEU A 510 3.67 -0.85 12.89
N THR A 511 3.47 0.33 13.46
CA THR A 511 3.46 1.59 12.72
C THR A 511 4.81 1.85 12.05
N GLU A 512 5.93 1.62 12.73
CA GLU A 512 7.27 1.79 12.17
C GLU A 512 7.62 0.72 11.14
N ALA A 513 7.24 -0.55 11.38
CA ALA A 513 7.49 -1.62 10.41
C ALA A 513 6.78 -1.34 9.08
N VAL A 514 5.51 -0.93 9.12
CA VAL A 514 4.74 -0.60 7.91
C VAL A 514 5.17 0.74 7.32
N ARG A 515 5.57 1.72 8.12
CA ARG A 515 6.14 2.98 7.63
C ARG A 515 7.43 2.73 6.82
N ARG A 516 8.31 1.85 7.30
CA ARG A 516 9.57 1.48 6.61
C ARG A 516 9.34 0.58 5.41
N LYS A 517 8.34 -0.31 5.48
CA LYS A 517 7.96 -1.24 4.41
C LYS A 517 6.45 -1.12 4.09
N PRO A 518 6.02 -0.03 3.41
CA PRO A 518 4.60 0.22 3.14
C PRO A 518 3.99 -0.75 2.12
N TYR A 519 4.84 -1.48 1.39
CA TYR A 519 4.48 -2.55 0.46
C TYR A 519 4.90 -3.88 1.07
N SER A 520 3.99 -4.45 1.85
CA SER A 520 4.28 -5.62 2.68
C SER A 520 3.05 -6.48 2.89
N VAL A 521 3.30 -7.75 3.24
CA VAL A 521 2.27 -8.62 3.82
C VAL A 521 2.39 -8.50 5.33
N VAL A 522 1.38 -7.94 6.00
CA VAL A 522 1.33 -7.84 7.46
C VAL A 522 0.57 -9.04 8.00
N LEU A 523 1.29 -9.96 8.63
CA LEU A 523 0.77 -11.21 9.18
C LEU A 523 0.59 -11.09 10.70
N PHE A 524 -0.64 -11.17 11.18
CA PHE A 524 -1.01 -11.31 12.58
C PHE A 524 -1.28 -12.79 12.86
N ASP A 525 -0.30 -13.47 13.44
CA ASP A 525 -0.32 -14.91 13.64
C ASP A 525 -1.01 -15.27 14.97
N GLU A 526 -1.89 -16.26 14.97
CA GLU A 526 -2.67 -16.71 16.14
C GLU A 526 -3.51 -15.61 16.80
N VAL A 527 -4.27 -14.86 16.00
CA VAL A 527 -5.03 -13.68 16.45
C VAL A 527 -6.03 -13.97 17.57
N GLU A 528 -6.46 -15.22 17.74
CA GLU A 528 -7.30 -15.64 18.86
C GLU A 528 -6.63 -15.53 20.24
N LYS A 529 -5.29 -15.49 20.28
CA LYS A 529 -4.52 -15.36 21.52
C LYS A 529 -4.35 -13.89 21.93
N ALA A 530 -4.54 -12.96 21.01
CA ALA A 530 -4.29 -11.55 21.27
C ALA A 530 -5.29 -10.96 22.28
N HIS A 531 -4.87 -9.90 22.97
CA HIS A 531 -5.77 -9.09 23.78
C HIS A 531 -6.87 -8.45 22.91
N PRO A 532 -8.12 -8.29 23.39
CA PRO A 532 -9.22 -7.72 22.61
C PRO A 532 -8.95 -6.33 21.99
N ASP A 533 -8.11 -5.51 22.62
CA ASP A 533 -7.72 -4.19 22.11
C ASP A 533 -7.01 -4.25 20.74
N ILE A 534 -6.42 -5.40 20.37
CA ILE A 534 -5.83 -5.64 19.03
C ILE A 534 -6.90 -5.54 17.93
N PHE A 535 -8.13 -5.99 18.19
CA PHE A 535 -9.20 -5.93 17.20
C PHE A 535 -9.60 -4.49 16.86
N ASN A 536 -9.46 -3.54 17.80
CA ASN A 536 -9.69 -2.12 17.51
C ASN A 536 -8.64 -1.56 16.54
N ILE A 537 -7.38 -1.96 16.72
CA ILE A 537 -6.29 -1.61 15.79
C ILE A 537 -6.56 -2.24 14.41
N LEU A 538 -6.93 -3.52 14.37
CA LEU A 538 -7.26 -4.21 13.13
C LEU A 538 -8.45 -3.57 12.42
N LEU A 539 -9.53 -3.21 13.12
CA LEU A 539 -10.69 -2.52 12.53
C LEU A 539 -10.27 -1.21 11.85
N GLN A 540 -9.43 -0.40 12.50
CA GLN A 540 -8.94 0.84 11.91
C GLN A 540 -8.12 0.59 10.63
N ILE A 541 -7.28 -0.44 10.63
CA ILE A 541 -6.50 -0.84 9.45
C ILE A 541 -7.40 -1.38 8.33
N LEU A 542 -8.41 -2.18 8.66
CA LEU A 542 -9.28 -2.86 7.69
C LEU A 542 -10.29 -1.89 7.05
N ASP A 543 -10.81 -0.94 7.82
CA ASP A 543 -11.81 0.03 7.33
C ASP A 543 -11.18 1.25 6.67
N ASP A 544 -10.34 1.97 7.40
CA ASP A 544 -9.75 3.23 6.96
C ASP A 544 -8.43 3.03 6.20
N GLY A 545 -7.79 1.87 6.34
CA GLY A 545 -6.48 1.60 5.74
C GLY A 545 -5.38 2.53 6.22
N ARG A 546 -5.53 3.06 7.43
CA ARG A 546 -4.52 3.89 8.09
C ARG A 546 -4.50 3.59 9.58
N LEU A 547 -3.34 3.78 10.20
CA LEU A 547 -3.18 3.66 11.64
C LEU A 547 -2.44 4.89 12.15
N THR A 548 -2.93 5.47 13.24
CA THR A 548 -2.28 6.63 13.87
C THR A 548 -1.46 6.15 15.05
N ASP A 549 -0.17 6.48 15.09
CA ASP A 549 0.68 6.18 16.23
C ASP A 549 0.39 7.13 17.41
N ASN A 550 0.96 6.83 18.59
CA ASN A 550 0.77 7.67 19.78
C ASN A 550 1.49 9.04 19.72
N LYS A 551 2.26 9.31 18.66
CA LYS A 551 2.87 10.62 18.37
C LYS A 551 2.02 11.45 17.40
N GLY A 552 0.95 10.87 16.84
CA GLY A 552 0.07 11.51 15.88
C GLY A 552 0.49 11.35 14.42
N HIS A 553 1.49 10.52 14.11
CA HIS A 553 1.80 10.17 12.73
C HIS A 553 0.75 9.21 12.20
N VAL A 554 0.29 9.45 10.97
CA VAL A 554 -0.67 8.59 10.27
C VAL A 554 0.08 7.71 9.28
N ILE A 555 0.03 6.40 9.48
CA ILE A 555 0.68 5.39 8.66
C ILE A 555 -0.35 4.79 7.72
N SER A 556 -0.05 4.71 6.42
CA SER A 556 -0.95 4.14 5.41
C SER A 556 -0.72 2.65 5.22
N PHE A 557 -1.80 1.88 5.21
CA PHE A 557 -1.87 0.45 4.91
C PHE A 557 -2.46 0.20 3.50
N LYS A 558 -2.66 1.24 2.69
CA LYS A 558 -3.22 1.11 1.33
C LYS A 558 -2.49 0.09 0.45
N ASN A 559 -1.17 -0.03 0.63
CA ASN A 559 -0.30 -0.86 -0.19
C ASN A 559 0.11 -2.18 0.49
N THR A 560 -0.53 -2.53 1.61
CA THR A 560 -0.26 -3.78 2.32
C THR A 560 -1.31 -4.84 2.00
N VAL A 561 -0.95 -6.11 2.22
CA VAL A 561 -1.92 -7.20 2.38
C VAL A 561 -1.95 -7.53 3.86
N VAL A 562 -3.13 -7.51 4.47
CA VAL A 562 -3.29 -7.80 5.90
C VAL A 562 -3.82 -9.22 6.05
N ILE A 563 -3.11 -10.07 6.78
CA ILE A 563 -3.47 -11.47 6.99
C ILE A 563 -3.52 -11.72 8.49
N CYS A 564 -4.63 -12.24 8.98
CA CYS A 564 -4.72 -12.82 10.31
C CYS A 564 -4.76 -14.33 10.19
N THR A 565 -4.01 -15.07 11.00
CA THR A 565 -4.18 -16.52 11.11
C THR A 565 -4.92 -16.85 12.40
N SER A 566 -5.67 -17.93 12.39
CA SER A 566 -6.22 -18.49 13.61
C SER A 566 -6.29 -20.01 13.56
N ASN A 567 -6.11 -20.65 14.71
CA ASN A 567 -6.34 -22.08 14.90
C ASN A 567 -7.78 -22.35 15.41
N ILE A 568 -8.62 -21.32 15.54
CA ILE A 568 -10.05 -21.50 15.84
C ILE A 568 -10.69 -22.37 14.76
N GLY A 569 -11.53 -23.31 15.18
CA GLY A 569 -12.18 -24.25 14.27
C GLY A 569 -11.34 -25.46 13.92
N THR A 570 -10.10 -25.60 14.42
CA THR A 570 -9.26 -26.79 14.14
C THR A 570 -9.94 -28.10 14.51
N LYS A 571 -10.68 -28.15 15.62
CA LYS A 571 -11.41 -29.35 16.03
C LYS A 571 -12.56 -29.68 15.07
N LEU A 572 -13.34 -28.68 14.66
CA LEU A 572 -14.40 -28.84 13.66
C LEU A 572 -13.80 -29.28 12.32
N ILE A 573 -12.71 -28.64 11.89
CA ILE A 573 -11.99 -28.97 10.66
C ILE A 573 -11.35 -30.37 10.74
N GLN A 574 -10.81 -30.78 11.89
CA GLN A 574 -10.26 -32.13 12.08
C GLN A 574 -11.36 -33.18 12.12
N ASP A 575 -12.46 -32.92 12.83
CA ASP A 575 -13.62 -33.80 12.90
C ASP A 575 -14.25 -33.96 11.49
N ASP A 576 -14.29 -32.87 10.70
CA ASP A 576 -14.75 -32.86 9.31
C ASP A 576 -13.76 -33.53 8.31
N ILE A 577 -12.44 -33.33 8.48
CA ILE A 577 -11.39 -34.00 7.68
C ILE A 577 -11.36 -35.50 7.99
N LEU A 578 -11.52 -35.89 9.25
CA LEU A 578 -11.64 -37.28 9.68
C LEU A 578 -12.95 -37.92 9.17
N ALA A 579 -14.00 -37.13 8.95
CA ALA A 579 -15.24 -37.57 8.30
C ALA A 579 -15.14 -37.67 6.77
N GLY A 580 -14.01 -37.29 6.15
CA GLY A 580 -13.63 -37.69 4.79
C GLY A 580 -14.39 -37.06 3.61
N GLY A 581 -15.16 -35.99 3.81
CA GLY A 581 -15.93 -35.35 2.73
C GLY A 581 -15.33 -34.02 2.21
N PRO A 582 -15.53 -33.66 0.92
CA PRO A 582 -15.18 -32.33 0.41
C PRO A 582 -15.90 -31.22 1.17
N VAL A 583 -15.21 -30.08 1.33
CA VAL A 583 -15.66 -28.89 2.08
C VAL A 583 -16.76 -28.17 1.30
N ASP A 584 -17.95 -28.08 1.89
CA ASP A 584 -19.05 -27.23 1.42
C ASP A 584 -18.78 -25.78 1.84
N ILE A 585 -18.53 -24.90 0.88
CA ILE A 585 -18.63 -23.45 1.07
C ILE A 585 -20.08 -23.10 0.75
N GLU A 586 -20.94 -23.02 1.77
CA GLU A 586 -22.29 -22.47 1.59
C GLU A 586 -22.18 -20.95 1.39
N GLU A 587 -22.35 -20.49 0.15
CA GLU A 587 -22.80 -19.12 -0.09
C GLU A 587 -24.18 -18.94 0.56
N PRO A 588 -24.47 -17.81 1.23
CA PRO A 588 -25.81 -17.57 1.75
C PRO A 588 -26.79 -17.50 0.57
N THR A 589 -27.65 -18.50 0.46
CA THR A 589 -28.72 -18.53 -0.52
C THR A 589 -29.65 -17.34 -0.29
N LEU A 590 -29.78 -16.46 -1.28
CA LEU A 590 -30.67 -15.31 -1.24
C LEU A 590 -32.15 -15.72 -0.99
N LEU A 591 -32.51 -16.93 -1.40
CA LEU A 591 -33.78 -17.60 -1.16
C LEU A 591 -33.52 -18.87 -0.33
N SER A 592 -34.04 -18.94 0.90
CA SER A 592 -33.72 -20.01 1.86
C SER A 592 -34.54 -21.27 1.62
N THR A 593 -35.85 -21.15 1.46
CA THR A 593 -36.74 -22.29 1.17
C THR A 593 -37.84 -21.91 0.19
N TYR A 594 -38.38 -22.88 -0.54
CA TYR A 594 -39.57 -22.72 -1.38
C TYR A 594 -40.32 -24.05 -1.50
N THR A 595 -41.62 -24.04 -1.22
CA THR A 595 -42.46 -25.24 -1.16
C THR A 595 -43.91 -24.98 -1.56
N PHE A 596 -44.67 -26.06 -1.75
CA PHE A 596 -46.09 -26.02 -2.13
C PHE A 596 -46.91 -26.82 -1.13
N SER A 597 -48.05 -26.27 -0.74
CA SER A 597 -49.08 -27.05 -0.05
C SER A 597 -49.81 -27.99 -1.01
N PRO A 598 -50.52 -29.02 -0.51
CA PRO A 598 -51.33 -29.90 -1.35
C PRO A 598 -52.41 -29.20 -2.19
N ARG A 599 -52.82 -27.98 -1.79
CA ARG A 599 -53.83 -27.19 -2.51
C ARG A 599 -53.22 -26.18 -3.49
N GLY A 600 -51.90 -26.18 -3.68
CA GLY A 600 -51.20 -25.28 -4.61
C GLY A 600 -50.74 -23.95 -4.00
N ARG A 601 -51.05 -23.66 -2.72
CA ARG A 601 -50.47 -22.51 -2.00
C ARG A 601 -48.95 -22.60 -2.01
N GLN A 602 -48.31 -21.50 -2.37
CA GLN A 602 -46.85 -21.36 -2.45
C GLN A 602 -46.32 -20.65 -1.22
N ILE A 603 -45.22 -21.17 -0.67
CA ILE A 603 -44.56 -20.60 0.51
C ILE A 603 -43.06 -20.53 0.23
N MET A 604 -42.46 -19.36 0.43
CA MET A 604 -41.01 -19.19 0.38
C MET A 604 -40.48 -18.41 1.58
N THR A 605 -39.22 -18.64 1.92
CA THR A 605 -38.53 -17.91 3.00
C THR A 605 -37.34 -17.14 2.42
N ILE A 606 -37.28 -15.84 2.72
CA ILE A 606 -36.21 -14.94 2.28
C ILE A 606 -35.81 -14.06 3.47
N MET A 607 -34.53 -14.07 3.87
CA MET A 607 -33.97 -13.17 4.89
C MET A 607 -34.79 -13.04 6.19
N GLY A 608 -35.36 -14.14 6.68
CA GLY A 608 -36.13 -14.17 7.93
C GLY A 608 -37.61 -13.79 7.82
N LYS A 609 -38.11 -13.57 6.59
CA LYS A 609 -39.53 -13.39 6.29
C LYS A 609 -40.09 -14.59 5.51
N VAL A 610 -41.34 -14.93 5.78
CA VAL A 610 -42.12 -15.91 5.03
C VAL A 610 -43.02 -15.15 4.05
N PHE A 611 -43.08 -15.60 2.81
CA PHE A 611 -43.96 -15.06 1.79
C PHE A 611 -44.92 -16.15 1.31
N GLU A 612 -46.21 -15.87 1.39
CA GLU A 612 -47.27 -16.80 0.98
C GLU A 612 -48.14 -16.22 -0.14
N ARG A 613 -48.59 -17.08 -1.07
CA ARG A 613 -49.65 -16.77 -2.04
C ARG A 613 -50.46 -18.02 -2.39
N GLU A 614 -51.77 -17.87 -2.62
CA GLU A 614 -52.66 -18.99 -2.95
C GLU A 614 -52.53 -19.43 -4.42
N SER A 615 -52.20 -18.50 -5.31
CA SER A 615 -51.94 -18.78 -6.73
C SER A 615 -50.88 -17.85 -7.30
N SER A 616 -50.28 -18.22 -8.43
CA SER A 616 -49.27 -17.39 -9.11
C SER A 616 -49.79 -16.04 -9.61
N GLN A 617 -51.11 -15.82 -9.63
CA GLN A 617 -51.75 -14.55 -10.01
C GLN A 617 -51.99 -13.61 -8.82
N GLU A 618 -51.82 -14.10 -7.59
CA GLU A 618 -51.95 -13.29 -6.37
C GLU A 618 -50.59 -12.74 -5.92
N PRO A 619 -50.56 -11.53 -5.32
CA PRO A 619 -49.34 -10.97 -4.77
C PRO A 619 -48.87 -11.75 -3.53
N TRP A 620 -47.56 -11.80 -3.32
CA TRP A 620 -46.96 -12.36 -2.11
C TRP A 620 -47.37 -11.57 -0.87
N LYS A 621 -47.78 -12.29 0.18
CA LYS A 621 -48.10 -11.74 1.50
C LYS A 621 -46.91 -12.01 2.44
N PRO A 622 -46.14 -10.98 2.82
CA PRO A 622 -45.03 -11.14 3.76
C PRO A 622 -45.51 -11.26 5.20
N SER A 623 -44.83 -12.09 5.98
CA SER A 623 -44.92 -12.17 7.44
C SER A 623 -43.54 -12.48 8.02
N MET A 624 -43.32 -12.19 9.31
CA MET A 624 -42.10 -12.67 9.97
C MET A 624 -42.22 -14.17 10.23
N ILE A 625 -41.10 -14.89 10.27
CA ILE A 625 -41.11 -16.33 10.61
C ILE A 625 -41.80 -16.59 11.96
N ILE A 626 -41.63 -15.70 12.95
CA ILE A 626 -42.30 -15.85 14.25
C ILE A 626 -43.83 -15.78 14.13
N ASP A 627 -44.34 -14.99 13.18
CA ASP A 627 -45.77 -14.86 12.92
C ASP A 627 -46.33 -16.10 12.21
N TYR A 628 -45.50 -16.78 11.40
CA TYR A 628 -45.88 -18.05 10.78
C TYR A 628 -46.28 -19.08 11.83
N PHE A 629 -45.59 -19.12 12.98
CA PHE A 629 -45.89 -20.03 14.08
C PHE A 629 -46.83 -19.47 15.15
N ALA A 630 -47.37 -18.26 14.97
CA ALA A 630 -48.21 -17.62 15.97
C ALA A 630 -49.45 -18.48 16.31
N GLY A 631 -49.65 -18.75 17.60
CA GLY A 631 -50.77 -19.56 18.10
C GLY A 631 -50.62 -21.08 17.90
N GLN A 632 -49.43 -21.54 17.50
CA GLN A 632 -49.07 -22.95 17.37
C GLN A 632 -48.23 -23.40 18.58
N LYS A 633 -48.14 -24.71 18.82
CA LYS A 633 -47.41 -25.31 19.95
C LYS A 633 -46.47 -26.40 19.47
N VAL A 634 -45.31 -26.51 20.10
CA VAL A 634 -44.38 -27.64 19.93
C VAL A 634 -44.54 -28.59 21.10
N GLU A 635 -44.58 -29.88 20.81
CA GLU A 635 -44.43 -30.98 21.76
C GLU A 635 -43.07 -31.65 21.49
N GLY A 636 -42.28 -31.84 22.54
CA GLY A 636 -40.99 -32.52 22.45
C GLY A 636 -41.12 -34.04 22.41
N GLU A 637 -39.99 -34.72 22.29
CA GLU A 637 -39.95 -36.18 22.32
C GLU A 637 -40.37 -36.72 23.68
N ILE A 638 -41.13 -37.82 23.66
CA ILE A 638 -41.60 -38.52 24.85
C ILE A 638 -40.99 -39.93 24.83
N ALA A 639 -40.30 -40.31 25.89
CA ALA A 639 -39.74 -41.63 26.09
C ALA A 639 -40.85 -42.70 26.19
N PRO A 640 -40.55 -43.99 25.97
CA PRO A 640 -41.54 -45.07 26.07
C PRO A 640 -42.24 -45.16 27.44
N ASP A 641 -41.65 -44.57 28.49
CA ASP A 641 -42.19 -44.47 29.85
C ASP A 641 -43.07 -43.23 30.08
N GLY A 642 -43.32 -42.42 29.05
CA GLY A 642 -44.19 -41.24 29.07
C GLY A 642 -43.52 -39.94 29.53
N LYS A 643 -42.19 -39.91 29.74
CA LYS A 643 -41.46 -38.70 30.17
C LYS A 643 -40.82 -37.94 28.99
N PRO A 644 -40.74 -36.60 29.03
CA PRO A 644 -40.04 -35.83 28.00
C PRO A 644 -38.55 -36.17 27.93
N LEU A 645 -38.04 -36.45 26.73
CA LEU A 645 -36.61 -36.55 26.41
C LEU A 645 -36.05 -35.14 26.22
N GLY A 646 -35.73 -34.46 27.32
CA GLY A 646 -35.11 -33.13 27.31
C GLY A 646 -36.10 -31.96 27.25
N GLU A 647 -35.55 -30.75 27.04
CA GLU A 647 -36.34 -29.52 26.89
C GLU A 647 -37.02 -29.48 25.52
N VAL A 648 -38.27 -29.02 25.48
CA VAL A 648 -39.00 -28.82 24.23
C VAL A 648 -38.38 -27.64 23.50
N PRO A 649 -37.90 -27.80 22.25
CA PRO A 649 -37.30 -26.70 21.51
C PRO A 649 -38.33 -25.67 21.09
N ASP A 650 -37.92 -24.41 21.09
CA ASP A 650 -38.68 -23.32 20.48
C ASP A 650 -38.69 -23.45 18.96
N PHE A 651 -39.73 -22.92 18.32
CA PHE A 651 -39.75 -22.80 16.86
C PHE A 651 -38.57 -21.96 16.34
N PRO A 652 -38.06 -22.27 15.13
CA PRO A 652 -37.02 -21.47 14.52
C PRO A 652 -37.46 -20.01 14.36
N GLY A 653 -36.65 -19.08 14.89
CA GLY A 653 -36.98 -17.64 14.89
C GLY A 653 -36.37 -16.83 13.74
N LYS A 654 -35.46 -17.42 12.95
CA LYS A 654 -34.67 -16.69 11.94
C LYS A 654 -34.66 -17.32 10.55
N GLU A 655 -34.58 -18.64 10.43
CA GLU A 655 -34.48 -19.30 9.13
C GLU A 655 -34.84 -20.79 9.22
N PHE A 656 -35.23 -21.38 8.09
CA PHE A 656 -35.47 -22.81 7.91
C PHE A 656 -34.33 -23.39 7.06
N ASP A 657 -33.80 -24.54 7.45
CA ASP A 657 -32.86 -25.31 6.62
C ASP A 657 -33.61 -25.97 5.46
N THR A 658 -34.80 -26.53 5.74
CA THR A 658 -35.72 -27.06 4.72
C THR A 658 -37.18 -26.78 5.09
N HIS A 659 -38.06 -26.75 4.09
CA HIS A 659 -39.51 -26.66 4.27
C HIS A 659 -40.21 -27.53 3.23
N ALA A 660 -40.86 -28.61 3.69
CA ALA A 660 -41.49 -29.59 2.83
C ALA A 660 -42.93 -29.86 3.26
N MET A 661 -43.81 -30.14 2.29
CA MET A 661 -45.16 -30.62 2.55
C MET A 661 -45.43 -31.89 1.76
N SER A 662 -46.00 -32.90 2.42
CA SER A 662 -46.41 -34.12 1.76
C SER A 662 -47.78 -33.95 1.08
N PRO A 663 -48.10 -34.75 0.04
CA PRO A 663 -49.43 -34.75 -0.58
C PRO A 663 -50.57 -35.06 0.41
N LYS A 664 -50.27 -35.76 1.51
CA LYS A 664 -51.22 -36.07 2.61
C LYS A 664 -51.47 -34.88 3.54
N GLY A 665 -50.76 -33.76 3.33
CA GLY A 665 -50.87 -32.54 4.13
C GLY A 665 -49.97 -32.49 5.34
N ALA A 666 -49.08 -33.46 5.53
CA ALA A 666 -48.05 -33.36 6.55
C ALA A 666 -47.07 -32.24 6.16
N GLU A 667 -46.59 -31.50 7.15
CA GLU A 667 -45.65 -30.41 6.95
C GLU A 667 -44.43 -30.60 7.84
N LEU A 668 -43.26 -30.47 7.24
CA LEU A 668 -41.97 -30.73 7.84
C LEU A 668 -41.08 -29.50 7.64
N ILE A 669 -40.48 -29.02 8.72
CA ILE A 669 -39.51 -27.93 8.73
C ILE A 669 -38.27 -28.40 9.47
N THR A 670 -37.09 -28.17 8.90
CA THR A 670 -35.83 -28.45 9.61
C THR A 670 -35.11 -27.16 9.96
N SER A 671 -34.45 -27.15 11.11
CA SER A 671 -33.59 -26.05 11.55
C SER A 671 -32.60 -26.54 12.59
N ASN A 672 -31.30 -26.30 12.38
CA ASN A 672 -30.22 -26.64 13.32
C ASN A 672 -30.22 -28.12 13.77
N GLY A 673 -30.45 -29.05 12.83
CA GLY A 673 -30.47 -30.50 13.12
C GLY A 673 -31.73 -31.01 13.82
N GLN A 674 -32.72 -30.13 14.05
CA GLN A 674 -34.05 -30.50 14.54
C GLN A 674 -35.07 -30.49 13.42
N MET A 675 -36.06 -31.36 13.53
CA MET A 675 -37.22 -31.39 12.65
C MET A 675 -38.51 -31.16 13.43
N PHE A 676 -39.27 -30.19 12.95
CA PHE A 676 -40.62 -29.88 13.38
C PHE A 676 -41.56 -30.46 12.34
N GLN A 677 -42.46 -31.36 12.77
CA GLN A 677 -43.46 -31.95 11.88
C GLN A 677 -44.88 -31.85 12.43
N ARG A 678 -45.86 -31.67 11.56
CA ARG A 678 -47.29 -31.77 11.86
C ARG A 678 -48.02 -32.62 10.84
N THR A 679 -49.07 -33.30 11.26
CA THR A 679 -49.81 -34.26 10.43
C THR A 679 -50.71 -33.62 9.37
N ALA A 680 -51.08 -32.35 9.57
CA ALA A 680 -51.88 -31.57 8.64
C ALA A 680 -51.47 -30.08 8.70
N THR A 681 -51.51 -29.36 7.59
CA THR A 681 -51.24 -27.90 7.54
C THR A 681 -52.18 -27.07 8.42
N THR A 682 -53.32 -27.63 8.85
CA THR A 682 -54.27 -26.99 9.77
C THR A 682 -54.04 -27.37 11.24
N ALA A 683 -53.16 -28.32 11.52
CA ALA A 683 -52.85 -28.75 12.89
C ALA A 683 -52.04 -27.65 13.60
N LYS A 684 -52.43 -27.33 14.84
CA LYS A 684 -51.76 -26.33 15.67
C LYS A 684 -50.63 -26.91 16.53
N VAL A 685 -50.50 -28.23 16.57
CA VAL A 685 -49.50 -28.93 17.37
C VAL A 685 -48.45 -29.52 16.43
N TRP A 686 -47.19 -29.24 16.73
CA TRP A 686 -46.02 -29.76 16.05
C TRP A 686 -45.28 -30.71 16.97
N LYS A 687 -44.72 -31.77 16.40
CA LYS A 687 -43.79 -32.65 17.08
C LYS A 687 -42.37 -32.24 16.69
N ALA A 688 -41.53 -31.92 17.66
CA ALA A 688 -40.10 -31.76 17.45
C ALA A 688 -39.39 -33.09 17.67
N ILE A 689 -38.56 -33.50 16.70
CA ILE A 689 -37.70 -34.68 16.76
C ILE A 689 -36.31 -34.36 16.22
N SER A 690 -35.28 -35.09 16.65
CA SER A 690 -33.94 -34.94 16.05
C SER A 690 -33.91 -35.58 14.64
N LEU A 691 -33.02 -35.09 13.75
CA LEU A 691 -32.80 -35.75 12.46
C LEU A 691 -32.29 -37.20 12.63
N ILE A 692 -31.51 -37.46 13.68
CA ILE A 692 -31.05 -38.80 14.03
C ILE A 692 -32.26 -39.71 14.28
N ASP A 693 -33.21 -39.27 15.11
CA ASP A 693 -34.38 -40.07 15.47
C ASP A 693 -35.36 -40.23 14.30
N TYR A 694 -35.46 -39.24 13.42
CA TYR A 694 -36.22 -39.38 12.19
C TYR A 694 -35.69 -40.48 11.27
N PHE A 695 -34.37 -40.55 11.10
CA PHE A 695 -33.73 -41.51 10.20
C PHE A 695 -33.34 -42.83 10.88
N LYS A 696 -33.54 -42.95 12.20
CA LYS A 696 -33.06 -44.08 13.02
C LYS A 696 -33.49 -45.45 12.54
N ASP A 697 -34.73 -45.57 12.07
CA ASP A 697 -35.30 -46.83 11.56
C ASP A 697 -35.09 -47.00 10.04
N GLY A 698 -34.43 -46.03 9.40
CA GLY A 698 -34.15 -46.02 7.97
C GLY A 698 -32.93 -46.88 7.60
N VAL A 699 -33.05 -47.70 6.56
CA VAL A 699 -31.96 -48.53 6.05
C VAL A 699 -31.72 -48.20 4.58
N VAL A 700 -30.49 -47.83 4.22
CA VAL A 700 -30.10 -47.59 2.83
C VAL A 700 -29.74 -48.91 2.16
N ILE A 701 -30.64 -49.44 1.31
CA ILE A 701 -30.55 -50.82 0.81
C ILE A 701 -29.46 -51.04 -0.22
N ASN A 702 -28.98 -49.97 -0.86
CA ASN A 702 -27.95 -50.01 -1.89
C ASN A 702 -26.65 -49.30 -1.49
N ALA A 703 -26.43 -49.05 -0.19
CA ALA A 703 -25.19 -48.50 0.32
C ALA A 703 -24.10 -49.58 0.46
N LEU A 704 -22.85 -49.22 0.15
CA LEU A 704 -21.70 -50.09 0.36
C LEU A 704 -21.34 -50.18 1.86
N PRO A 705 -20.83 -51.33 2.36
CA PRO A 705 -20.52 -51.54 3.78
C PRO A 705 -19.56 -50.52 4.41
N ASP A 706 -18.62 -49.97 3.61
CA ASP A 706 -17.58 -49.03 4.07
C ASP A 706 -17.76 -47.62 3.50
N ALA A 707 -19.00 -47.23 3.17
CA ALA A 707 -19.31 -45.93 2.55
C ALA A 707 -20.20 -45.07 3.46
N PRO A 708 -19.63 -44.38 4.47
CA PRO A 708 -20.40 -43.53 5.39
C PRO A 708 -21.17 -42.41 4.67
N GLU A 709 -20.64 -41.90 3.56
CA GLU A 709 -21.29 -40.88 2.72
C GLU A 709 -22.56 -41.37 2.03
N GLN A 710 -22.79 -42.69 1.98
CA GLN A 710 -24.00 -43.30 1.41
C GLN A 710 -25.10 -43.50 2.46
N GLN A 711 -24.78 -43.31 3.74
CA GLN A 711 -25.74 -43.41 4.84
C GLN A 711 -26.64 -42.17 4.92
N LEU A 712 -27.77 -42.29 5.62
CA LEU A 712 -28.72 -41.19 5.75
C LEU A 712 -28.08 -39.98 6.45
N PRO A 713 -28.35 -38.75 5.97
CA PRO A 713 -27.80 -37.51 6.53
C PRO A 713 -28.49 -37.16 7.86
N THR A 714 -27.99 -37.74 8.96
CA THR A 714 -28.57 -37.59 10.31
C THR A 714 -28.22 -36.28 11.02
N ALA A 715 -27.29 -35.49 10.48
CA ALA A 715 -26.86 -34.22 11.07
C ALA A 715 -27.52 -32.98 10.45
N LYS A 716 -27.64 -32.94 9.11
CA LYS A 716 -28.19 -31.81 8.36
C LYS A 716 -28.74 -32.29 7.02
N LEU A 717 -29.84 -31.68 6.57
CA LEU A 717 -30.39 -31.83 5.22
C LEU A 717 -30.15 -30.54 4.43
N LYS A 718 -29.95 -30.66 3.11
CA LYS A 718 -29.94 -29.50 2.22
C LYS A 718 -31.30 -29.30 1.57
N THR A 719 -31.94 -30.37 1.11
CA THR A 719 -33.32 -30.31 0.62
C THR A 719 -34.14 -31.49 1.15
N GLN A 720 -35.46 -31.29 1.19
CA GLN A 720 -36.43 -32.35 1.44
C GLN A 720 -37.69 -32.02 0.63
N ALA A 721 -38.19 -32.99 -0.12
CA ALA A 721 -39.33 -32.82 -1.01
C ALA A 721 -40.18 -34.09 -1.07
N PHE A 722 -41.47 -33.91 -1.35
CA PHE A 722 -42.40 -35.02 -1.56
C PHE A 722 -43.04 -34.92 -2.93
N SER A 723 -42.92 -35.98 -3.74
CA SER A 723 -43.57 -36.04 -5.04
C SER A 723 -45.07 -36.34 -4.90
N ALA A 724 -45.84 -36.07 -5.95
CA ALA A 724 -47.25 -36.44 -6.03
C ALA A 724 -47.50 -37.97 -5.94
N GLN A 725 -46.46 -38.78 -6.20
CA GLN A 725 -46.50 -40.25 -6.10
C GLN A 725 -46.08 -40.74 -4.71
N GLU A 726 -46.07 -39.85 -3.72
CA GLU A 726 -45.65 -40.12 -2.35
C GLU A 726 -44.20 -40.62 -2.26
N MET A 727 -43.32 -40.12 -3.13
CA MET A 727 -41.88 -40.34 -2.97
C MET A 727 -41.28 -39.21 -2.16
N GLU A 728 -40.66 -39.53 -1.04
CA GLU A 728 -39.82 -38.61 -0.28
C GLU A 728 -38.42 -38.61 -0.90
N VAL A 729 -37.89 -37.42 -1.17
CA VAL A 729 -36.52 -37.21 -1.65
C VAL A 729 -35.84 -36.23 -0.71
N VAL A 730 -34.68 -36.60 -0.19
CA VAL A 730 -33.80 -35.72 0.57
C VAL A 730 -32.45 -35.62 -0.13
N THR A 731 -31.82 -34.45 -0.06
CA THR A 731 -30.46 -34.27 -0.58
C THR A 731 -29.54 -33.64 0.44
N PHE A 732 -28.27 -33.99 0.32
CA PHE A 732 -27.16 -33.39 1.04
C PHE A 732 -25.91 -33.55 0.19
N ARG A 733 -25.18 -32.45 -0.06
CA ARG A 733 -24.07 -32.39 -1.01
C ARG A 733 -24.49 -32.88 -2.41
N ASP A 734 -23.69 -33.74 -3.02
CA ASP A 734 -23.86 -34.30 -4.35
C ASP A 734 -24.67 -35.61 -4.35
N ARG A 735 -25.43 -35.88 -3.28
CA ARG A 735 -26.22 -37.11 -3.15
C ARG A 735 -27.69 -36.86 -2.85
N PHE A 736 -28.51 -37.81 -3.29
CA PHE A 736 -29.90 -37.93 -2.90
C PHE A 736 -30.16 -39.25 -2.17
N TRP A 737 -31.19 -39.24 -1.34
CA TRP A 737 -31.83 -40.42 -0.81
C TRP A 737 -33.31 -40.32 -1.10
N ARG A 738 -33.91 -41.42 -1.54
CA ARG A 738 -35.35 -41.48 -1.77
C ARG A 738 -35.97 -42.72 -1.18
N ARG A 739 -37.23 -42.59 -0.78
CA ARG A 739 -38.08 -43.71 -0.37
C ARG A 739 -39.51 -43.43 -0.74
N LYS A 740 -40.35 -44.45 -0.71
CA LYS A 740 -41.79 -44.22 -0.64
C LYS A 740 -42.16 -43.76 0.77
N ASP A 741 -42.97 -42.72 0.87
CA ASP A 741 -43.40 -42.10 2.12
C ASP A 741 -43.97 -43.15 3.09
N GLY A 742 -43.39 -43.20 4.30
CA GLY A 742 -43.73 -44.16 5.34
C GLY A 742 -43.01 -45.52 5.27
N GLU A 743 -42.19 -45.79 4.25
CA GLU A 743 -41.32 -46.98 4.21
C GLU A 743 -39.99 -46.75 4.94
N THR A 744 -39.35 -47.83 5.39
CA THR A 744 -38.05 -47.78 6.09
C THR A 744 -36.86 -47.94 5.15
N ASN A 745 -37.07 -48.48 3.95
CA ASN A 745 -36.00 -48.72 2.99
C ASN A 745 -35.76 -47.47 2.14
N TRP A 746 -34.51 -47.03 2.10
CA TRP A 746 -34.03 -45.89 1.32
C TRP A 746 -33.11 -46.35 0.20
N GLU A 747 -33.22 -45.70 -0.95
CA GLU A 747 -32.26 -45.82 -2.05
C GLU A 747 -31.42 -44.54 -2.11
N THR A 748 -30.10 -44.66 -2.29
CA THR A 748 -29.19 -43.52 -2.51
C THR A 748 -28.56 -43.54 -3.89
N GLY A 749 -28.21 -42.36 -4.40
CA GLY A 749 -27.40 -42.18 -5.62
C GLY A 749 -26.74 -40.80 -5.61
N THR A 750 -25.86 -40.55 -6.58
CA THR A 750 -25.34 -39.19 -6.80
C THR A 750 -26.39 -38.35 -7.54
N LEU A 751 -26.33 -37.02 -7.43
CA LEU A 751 -27.21 -36.14 -8.21
C LEU A 751 -26.97 -36.31 -9.72
N LYS A 752 -25.77 -36.74 -10.13
CA LYS A 752 -25.51 -37.13 -11.51
C LYS A 752 -26.36 -38.33 -11.95
N ASP A 753 -26.48 -39.34 -11.09
CA ASP A 753 -27.33 -40.51 -11.33
C ASP A 753 -28.82 -40.09 -11.37
N TYR A 754 -29.21 -39.09 -10.57
CA TYR A 754 -30.56 -38.54 -10.60
C TYR A 754 -30.95 -38.02 -11.99
N PHE A 755 -30.01 -37.37 -12.68
CA PHE A 755 -30.20 -36.81 -14.02
C PHE A 755 -29.88 -37.78 -15.16
N GLU A 756 -29.58 -39.05 -14.89
CA GLU A 756 -29.29 -40.03 -15.93
C GLU A 756 -30.48 -40.18 -16.90
N GLY A 757 -30.21 -40.09 -18.21
CA GLY A 757 -31.24 -40.13 -19.25
C GLY A 757 -32.11 -38.87 -19.37
N GLN A 758 -31.80 -37.80 -18.63
CA GLN A 758 -32.50 -36.52 -18.69
C GLN A 758 -31.74 -35.51 -19.56
N THR A 759 -32.47 -34.57 -20.18
CA THR A 759 -31.94 -33.57 -21.13
C THR A 759 -32.34 -32.17 -20.70
N LEU A 760 -31.60 -31.14 -21.16
CA LEU A 760 -31.96 -29.74 -20.98
C LEU A 760 -32.52 -29.17 -22.28
N GLU A 761 -33.64 -28.44 -22.22
CA GLU A 761 -34.26 -27.77 -23.34
C GLU A 761 -33.24 -26.80 -24.00
N GLY A 762 -32.99 -26.98 -25.30
CA GLY A 762 -31.98 -26.22 -26.05
C GLY A 762 -30.59 -26.87 -26.16
N ALA A 763 -30.35 -28.03 -25.52
CA ALA A 763 -29.03 -28.67 -25.50
C ALA A 763 -28.70 -29.58 -26.70
N ALA A 764 -29.58 -29.80 -27.68
CA ALA A 764 -29.23 -30.53 -28.91
C ALA A 764 -30.14 -30.23 -30.12
N ALA A 765 -29.60 -29.47 -31.09
CA ALA A 765 -29.69 -29.73 -32.53
C ALA A 765 -28.85 -28.71 -33.32
N THR A 766 -27.57 -29.01 -33.55
CA THR A 766 -26.87 -28.54 -34.75
C THR A 766 -27.51 -29.25 -35.95
N ASN A 767 -28.57 -28.67 -36.50
CA ASN A 767 -29.08 -29.03 -37.82
C ASN A 767 -28.63 -27.96 -38.81
N ASP A 768 -27.78 -28.36 -39.76
CA ASP A 768 -27.13 -27.54 -40.79
C ASP A 768 -28.08 -26.88 -41.83
N ASN A 769 -29.37 -26.71 -41.56
CA ASN A 769 -30.29 -26.07 -42.50
C ASN A 769 -31.49 -25.38 -41.80
N ALA A 770 -31.30 -24.15 -41.32
CA ALA A 770 -32.41 -23.22 -41.10
C ALA A 770 -31.93 -21.75 -41.20
N ALA A 771 -32.54 -21.00 -42.09
CA ALA A 771 -32.22 -19.59 -42.38
C ALA A 771 -32.85 -18.63 -41.35
N THR A 772 -32.44 -18.72 -40.09
CA THR A 772 -32.70 -17.70 -39.06
C THR A 772 -31.70 -17.85 -37.92
N PRO A 773 -31.08 -16.77 -37.41
CA PRO A 773 -30.11 -16.86 -36.32
C PRO A 773 -30.85 -17.10 -34.99
N THR A 774 -30.78 -18.33 -34.48
CA THR A 774 -31.11 -18.65 -33.08
C THR A 774 -29.97 -18.13 -32.18
N PRO A 775 -30.23 -17.58 -30.98
CA PRO A 775 -29.15 -17.19 -30.07
C PRO A 775 -28.25 -18.39 -29.78
N ALA A 776 -26.94 -18.16 -29.72
CA ALA A 776 -25.99 -19.20 -29.34
C ALA A 776 -26.35 -19.75 -27.94
N PRO A 777 -26.30 -21.07 -27.71
CA PRO A 777 -26.56 -21.63 -26.39
C PRO A 777 -25.53 -21.11 -25.38
N ASP A 778 -26.02 -20.71 -24.21
CA ASP A 778 -25.19 -20.30 -23.08
C ASP A 778 -24.26 -21.48 -22.67
N PRO A 779 -22.93 -21.32 -22.73
CA PRO A 779 -21.98 -22.38 -22.39
C PRO A 779 -22.04 -22.83 -20.90
N THR A 780 -22.88 -22.19 -20.08
CA THR A 780 -23.10 -22.52 -18.66
C THR A 780 -24.40 -23.30 -18.37
N ALA A 781 -25.16 -23.68 -19.39
CA ALA A 781 -26.45 -24.35 -19.23
C ALA A 781 -26.27 -25.89 -19.06
N ALA A 782 -25.96 -26.33 -17.84
CA ALA A 782 -25.92 -27.75 -17.45
C ALA A 782 -27.01 -28.07 -16.41
N LEU A 783 -27.32 -29.36 -16.26
CA LEU A 783 -28.14 -29.85 -15.15
C LEU A 783 -27.34 -29.76 -13.84
N PRO A 784 -27.96 -29.41 -12.70
CA PRO A 784 -27.26 -29.16 -11.45
C PRO A 784 -26.89 -30.46 -10.73
N THR A 785 -25.71 -31.03 -11.03
CA THR A 785 -25.28 -32.33 -10.49
C THR A 785 -24.43 -32.27 -9.22
N ASN A 786 -24.16 -31.07 -8.68
CA ASN A 786 -23.21 -30.91 -7.58
C ASN A 786 -23.89 -30.74 -6.22
N TYR A 787 -24.91 -29.88 -6.14
CA TYR A 787 -25.75 -29.67 -4.97
C TYR A 787 -27.05 -28.99 -5.41
N TRP A 788 -28.08 -29.05 -4.57
CA TRP A 788 -29.35 -28.31 -4.77
C TRP A 788 -29.61 -27.41 -3.57
N ASP A 789 -30.03 -26.17 -3.79
CA ASP A 789 -30.46 -25.29 -2.70
C ASP A 789 -31.89 -25.61 -2.28
N ILE A 790 -32.77 -25.84 -3.26
CA ILE A 790 -34.17 -26.17 -3.01
C ILE A 790 -34.61 -27.24 -4.00
N HIS A 791 -35.37 -28.21 -3.50
CA HIS A 791 -36.09 -29.20 -4.30
C HIS A 791 -37.56 -29.17 -3.89
N ALA A 792 -38.47 -29.11 -4.84
CA ALA A 792 -39.90 -29.13 -4.56
C ALA A 792 -40.69 -29.77 -5.69
N PHE A 793 -41.88 -30.25 -5.35
CA PHE A 793 -42.87 -30.71 -6.32
C PHE A 793 -44.13 -29.86 -6.17
N ASN A 794 -44.57 -29.29 -7.28
CA ASN A 794 -45.85 -28.63 -7.38
C ASN A 794 -46.95 -29.70 -7.53
N PRO A 795 -48.10 -29.57 -6.84
CA PRO A 795 -49.26 -30.45 -7.01
C PRO A 795 -49.72 -30.69 -8.45
N ASP A 796 -49.41 -29.78 -9.39
CA ASP A 796 -49.71 -29.95 -10.82
C ASP A 796 -48.84 -31.01 -11.52
N GLY A 797 -47.88 -31.63 -10.82
CA GLY A 797 -46.96 -32.61 -11.38
C GLY A 797 -45.68 -32.01 -11.95
N THR A 798 -45.37 -30.75 -11.64
CA THR A 798 -44.09 -30.12 -11.96
C THR A 798 -43.08 -30.34 -10.85
N GLU A 799 -41.91 -30.87 -11.20
CA GLU A 799 -40.72 -30.91 -10.35
C GLU A 799 -39.86 -29.68 -10.59
N LEU A 800 -39.32 -29.10 -9.50
CA LEU A 800 -38.42 -27.97 -9.60
C LEU A 800 -37.21 -28.08 -8.67
N ILE A 801 -36.08 -27.59 -9.17
CA ILE A 801 -34.79 -27.56 -8.49
C ILE A 801 -34.21 -26.15 -8.62
N ILE A 802 -33.74 -25.57 -7.52
CA ILE A 802 -33.11 -24.24 -7.49
C ILE A 802 -31.64 -24.40 -7.08
N VAL A 803 -30.75 -23.71 -7.80
CA VAL A 803 -29.33 -23.54 -7.45
C VAL A 803 -28.92 -22.10 -7.73
N GLY A 804 -28.55 -21.36 -6.69
CA GLY A 804 -28.25 -19.93 -6.75
C GLY A 804 -29.41 -19.14 -7.37
N GLU A 805 -29.13 -18.44 -8.48
CA GLU A 805 -30.12 -17.63 -9.19
C GLU A 805 -30.86 -18.36 -10.32
N LYS A 806 -30.66 -19.68 -10.46
CA LYS A 806 -31.23 -20.49 -11.54
C LYS A 806 -32.24 -21.49 -11.00
N ILE A 807 -33.29 -21.75 -11.79
CA ILE A 807 -34.31 -22.76 -11.52
C ILE A 807 -34.49 -23.68 -12.73
N TRP A 808 -34.51 -24.97 -12.46
CA TRP A 808 -34.80 -26.04 -13.40
C TRP A 808 -36.18 -26.58 -13.11
N THR A 809 -37.01 -26.72 -14.14
CA THR A 809 -38.37 -27.26 -14.02
C THR A 809 -38.59 -28.38 -15.03
N LYS A 810 -39.34 -29.41 -14.63
CA LYS A 810 -39.71 -30.54 -15.49
C LYS A 810 -41.08 -31.06 -15.10
N GLN A 811 -41.86 -31.55 -16.06
CA GLN A 811 -43.00 -32.40 -15.73
C GLN A 811 -42.50 -33.75 -15.20
N VAL A 812 -43.07 -34.28 -14.12
CA VAL A 812 -42.57 -35.50 -13.44
C VAL A 812 -42.43 -36.69 -14.40
N ASN A 813 -43.30 -36.81 -15.41
CA ASN A 813 -43.24 -37.88 -16.42
C ASN A 813 -42.39 -37.53 -17.67
N GLY A 814 -41.83 -36.33 -17.74
CA GLY A 814 -40.96 -35.89 -18.84
C GLY A 814 -39.49 -36.25 -18.61
N THR A 815 -38.66 -36.07 -19.63
CA THR A 815 -37.19 -36.23 -19.55
C THR A 815 -36.44 -34.93 -19.90
N THR A 816 -37.15 -33.86 -20.23
CA THR A 816 -36.55 -32.58 -20.67
C THR A 816 -36.81 -31.49 -19.65
N TRP A 817 -35.75 -30.99 -19.02
CA TRP A 817 -35.76 -29.88 -18.10
C TRP A 817 -35.72 -28.55 -18.84
N LYS A 818 -36.42 -27.56 -18.30
CA LYS A 818 -36.31 -26.16 -18.70
C LYS A 818 -35.57 -25.39 -17.63
N MET A 819 -34.51 -24.66 -18.02
CA MET A 819 -33.78 -23.75 -17.14
C MET A 819 -34.19 -22.31 -17.42
N GLN A 820 -34.35 -21.54 -16.36
CA GLN A 820 -34.58 -20.09 -16.40
C GLN A 820 -34.00 -19.47 -15.12
N THR A 821 -33.84 -18.15 -15.08
CA THR A 821 -33.44 -17.43 -13.86
C THR A 821 -34.61 -17.34 -12.87
N LEU A 822 -34.33 -17.14 -11.58
CA LEU A 822 -35.38 -16.89 -10.58
C LEU A 822 -36.22 -15.65 -10.91
N ALA A 823 -35.59 -14.60 -11.44
CA ALA A 823 -36.27 -13.38 -11.89
C ALA A 823 -37.24 -13.64 -13.05
N GLU A 824 -36.88 -14.50 -14.00
CA GLU A 824 -37.77 -14.91 -15.09
C GLU A 824 -38.94 -15.78 -14.59
N PHE A 825 -38.67 -16.70 -13.68
CA PHE A 825 -39.68 -17.61 -13.13
C PHE A 825 -40.71 -16.89 -12.24
N PHE A 826 -40.24 -16.07 -11.30
CA PHE A 826 -41.10 -15.34 -10.39
C PHE A 826 -41.63 -14.02 -10.97
N GLY A 827 -40.99 -13.50 -12.02
CA GLY A 827 -41.36 -12.26 -12.68
C GLY A 827 -41.10 -11.01 -11.82
N LYS A 828 -41.76 -9.90 -12.17
CA LYS A 828 -41.60 -8.60 -11.49
C LYS A 828 -42.08 -8.58 -10.03
N ASP A 829 -42.81 -9.61 -9.62
CA ASP A 829 -43.34 -9.75 -8.27
C ASP A 829 -42.44 -10.60 -7.36
N PHE A 830 -41.20 -10.89 -7.78
CA PHE A 830 -40.25 -11.61 -6.93
C PHE A 830 -39.88 -10.78 -5.68
N PRO A 831 -40.15 -11.26 -4.45
CA PRO A 831 -39.94 -10.44 -3.25
C PRO A 831 -38.48 -10.08 -2.94
N LEU A 832 -37.53 -10.85 -3.46
CA LEU A 832 -36.11 -10.72 -3.14
C LEU A 832 -35.54 -9.33 -3.45
N ASP A 833 -35.86 -8.76 -4.61
CA ASP A 833 -35.32 -7.46 -5.04
C ASP A 833 -35.70 -6.34 -4.07
N LYS A 834 -36.95 -6.36 -3.57
CA LYS A 834 -37.45 -5.39 -2.59
C LYS A 834 -36.75 -5.55 -1.24
N GLU A 835 -36.52 -6.77 -0.79
CA GLU A 835 -35.84 -7.05 0.48
C GLU A 835 -34.36 -6.64 0.44
N ILE A 836 -33.66 -6.88 -0.68
CA ILE A 836 -32.30 -6.39 -0.89
C ILE A 836 -32.27 -4.85 -0.87
N GLU A 837 -33.25 -4.18 -1.48
CA GLU A 837 -33.34 -2.72 -1.49
C GLU A 837 -33.65 -2.15 -0.08
N GLU A 838 -34.57 -2.76 0.67
CA GLU A 838 -34.88 -2.38 2.05
C GLU A 838 -33.68 -2.60 2.99
N LYS A 839 -32.96 -3.72 2.85
CA LYS A 839 -31.74 -4.01 3.63
C LYS A 839 -30.57 -3.09 3.28
N ARG A 840 -30.55 -2.48 2.09
CA ARG A 840 -29.57 -1.44 1.73
C ARG A 840 -29.94 -0.05 2.26
N LYS A 841 -31.23 0.18 2.56
CA LYS A 841 -31.74 1.46 3.09
C LYS A 841 -31.68 1.53 4.62
N ASN A 842 -31.81 0.38 5.29
CA ASN A 842 -31.61 0.21 6.73
C ASN A 842 -30.13 -0.08 7.04
#